data_AF-A0A9N9C036-F1
#
_entry.id   AF-A0A9N9C036-F1
#
_cell.length_a   1.000
_cell.length_b   1.000
_cell.length_c   1.000
_cell.angle_alpha   90.00
_cell.angle_beta   90.00
_cell.angle_gamma   90.00
#
_symmetry.space_group_name_H-M   'P 1'
#
loop_
_entity.id
_entity.type
_entity.pdbx_description
1 polymer ?
#
loop_
_entity_poly.entity_id
_entity_poly.type
_entity_poly.pdbx_seq_one_letter_code
_entity_poly.pdbx_strand_id
1 'polypeptide(L)'
;EFTSGLKELEEGEGDIRGIAGIDNGKVVSIAWWSIDSIILGYQHGSVIIFSYLKAKNILSDTPEIFKSCREITSRIENRVLLIEHEIKAIRARVHGENIVSYSRAQEEDDLVDGNDTESLLQRIASAIGNSLHYVTDTFLWNFESDSSSIRGKFITIPKRTFRLNRITKILPQELLYRKINTLEYDTALAIAETYNLDTDIIYQARWRDTEISEESIHECLDKIHNREWVITNCLDRIPNAPLPACAEMIRLLLAYGLKQTDILDDILANVSYKDLALKLRKDPLECDPTLEETLRNLPLSEDQRNMCRYRHYFLHYLDRLRTFEDITSAKSRRDMALGLMYSSFDMGGWTPFVDYSSTFAEDYAIFRDIDIAAQAMDYAADEFFEGLLILFTRHGSETLPYRYTILEQIPETADPSAYEVFLSRVSSVNGEEAEECLWNEQPWREPDWVENPILKQQFVVEEPAEREFDGIWLKPVSYPAKSSFITQWYYKRAHAIDAMSGQVDKALQLVRYGIRKNVQGLETLEENLDMLYKLVYECCPSLESVSTGTTLCEFEALSEAGIVEIFLRHTDENRVVNDVQKFILPYLDLLPARRARMSSQSSSVVCDHALPASECEPMEILYKYILKSSTEQLGVCCCLFEASAVTLAEDQRIISSSIDLARLILSCAYGNERTDQWDIITRMTNSLPTFDTSEDMDLSVEDKKDLGRLDTESLFSNLKTKNVYEIQVLINDLYIHLDVAKTLARYHIPVPLKWFFCSLEDRDLQKKLCIQLARVSNNDGLGYGERFSTINGWTTLLDDMLNIQKSVLNKIPSKEVVQDFISGLLYAGRFDYARKILLPENQETIFDLGLIEKIVIESSRELFDKAASGSRRSGYMKMAYECLQIVPISPATQAEMDFIEATEQLLERKLSHKLDMSLRPIHIRHEKDRLSLIERFLRADEKGYLDLENALELARKLGFRGDRVAELKVHVMVAKAALRNANYKYAFDVCMIIINETKAFENSIEGRKNPTLLRTMKDVTWRACLDVGRKKEMPDLENRKTLLAYALVNCTKENMLDILNDWRLVESEHKEMMRRKAAEPKQESTQKVKLVANVQPAGEPVSRFVQAISSWLS
;
A
#
# COMPACT_ATOMS: atom_id res chain seq x y z
N GLU A 1 34.71 -9.11 108.35
CA GLU A 1 33.63 -9.83 107.64
C GLU A 1 34.03 -11.23 107.24
N PHE A 2 35.03 -11.46 106.37
CA PHE A 2 35.51 -12.82 106.06
C PHE A 2 36.01 -13.60 107.30
N THR A 3 36.76 -12.95 108.20
CA THR A 3 37.17 -13.50 109.51
C THR A 3 36.04 -13.61 110.53
N SER A 4 34.92 -12.90 110.30
CA SER A 4 33.74 -12.94 111.17
C SER A 4 32.81 -14.09 110.77
N GLY A 5 32.64 -14.35 109.46
CA GLY A 5 31.94 -15.52 108.95
C GLY A 5 32.71 -16.83 109.14
N LEU A 6 34.05 -16.79 109.17
CA LEU A 6 34.87 -17.96 109.54
C LEU A 6 34.68 -18.36 111.02
N LYS A 7 34.43 -17.40 111.91
CA LYS A 7 34.11 -17.69 113.32
C LYS A 7 32.71 -18.27 113.50
N GLU A 8 31.73 -17.82 112.72
CA GLU A 8 30.38 -18.42 112.72
C GLU A 8 30.37 -19.85 112.13
N LEU A 9 31.33 -20.20 111.27
CA LEU A 9 31.55 -21.55 110.74
C LEU A 9 32.41 -22.46 111.65
N GLU A 10 33.25 -21.91 112.54
CA GLU A 10 33.97 -22.68 113.57
C GLU A 10 33.09 -23.02 114.79
N GLU A 11 32.03 -22.25 115.05
CA GLU A 11 31.12 -22.44 116.19
C GLU A 11 29.84 -23.26 115.85
N GLY A 12 29.54 -23.48 114.56
CA GLY A 12 28.52 -24.43 114.11
C GLY A 12 29.16 -25.71 113.58
N GLU A 13 28.68 -26.90 113.99
CA GLU A 13 29.08 -28.20 113.45
C GLU A 13 28.72 -28.38 111.96
N GLY A 14 29.28 -27.57 111.08
CA GLY A 14 29.20 -27.69 109.63
C GLY A 14 30.50 -28.28 109.11
N ASP A 15 30.55 -29.60 108.95
CA ASP A 15 31.70 -30.27 108.33
C ASP A 15 31.78 -29.86 106.85
N ILE A 16 32.63 -28.87 106.55
CA ILE A 16 32.84 -28.33 105.20
C ILE A 16 33.35 -29.45 104.25
N ARG A 17 33.89 -30.55 104.78
CA ARG A 17 34.44 -31.71 104.06
C ARG A 17 33.41 -32.50 103.24
N GLY A 18 32.12 -32.25 103.40
CA GLY A 18 31.04 -32.90 102.63
C GLY A 18 30.73 -32.26 101.27
N ILE A 19 31.34 -31.13 100.93
CA ILE A 19 30.99 -30.34 99.75
C ILE A 19 31.80 -30.82 98.55
N ALA A 20 31.10 -31.26 97.50
CA ALA A 20 31.72 -31.87 96.33
C ALA A 20 32.77 -30.95 95.70
N GLY A 21 34.03 -31.42 95.70
CA GLY A 21 35.17 -30.74 95.12
C GLY A 21 35.83 -29.66 96.00
N ILE A 22 35.38 -29.45 97.24
CA ILE A 22 36.04 -28.49 98.15
C ILE A 22 37.40 -29.01 98.64
N ASP A 23 37.51 -30.33 98.81
CA ASP A 23 38.73 -31.06 99.20
C ASP A 23 39.56 -31.50 97.97
N ASN A 24 39.65 -30.66 96.94
CA ASN A 24 40.39 -30.93 95.71
C ASN A 24 41.91 -30.61 95.80
N GLY A 25 42.45 -30.67 97.01
CA GLY A 25 43.86 -30.36 97.30
C GLY A 25 44.11 -28.88 97.55
N LYS A 26 45.32 -28.42 97.23
CA LYS A 26 45.76 -27.05 97.54
C LYS A 26 45.14 -26.03 96.58
N VAL A 27 44.47 -25.01 97.14
CA VAL A 27 43.97 -23.86 96.37
C VAL A 27 45.15 -22.97 95.96
N VAL A 28 45.25 -22.65 94.67
CA VAL A 28 46.34 -21.87 94.07
C VAL A 28 45.86 -20.49 93.60
N SER A 29 44.57 -20.36 93.24
CA SER A 29 43.98 -19.08 92.84
C SER A 29 42.59 -18.93 93.47
N ILE A 30 42.26 -17.72 93.92
CA ILE A 30 40.98 -17.38 94.55
C ILE A 30 40.46 -16.08 93.94
N ALA A 31 39.17 -16.05 93.58
CA ALA A 31 38.52 -14.86 93.05
C ALA A 31 37.04 -14.79 93.49
N TRP A 32 36.41 -13.62 93.41
CA TRP A 32 35.01 -13.46 93.82
C TRP A 32 34.05 -13.75 92.65
N TRP A 33 33.02 -14.59 92.87
CA TRP A 33 31.90 -14.78 91.92
C TRP A 33 30.71 -13.87 92.25
N SER A 34 30.43 -13.67 93.53
CA SER A 34 29.49 -12.67 94.07
C SER A 34 29.88 -12.35 95.51
N ILE A 35 29.15 -11.45 96.18
CA ILE A 35 29.34 -11.20 97.62
C ILE A 35 29.28 -12.51 98.41
N ASP A 36 28.37 -13.42 98.01
CA ASP A 36 28.06 -14.67 98.72
C ASP A 36 28.76 -15.92 98.18
N SER A 37 29.69 -15.76 97.23
CA SER A 37 30.35 -16.91 96.59
C SER A 37 31.73 -16.62 96.01
N ILE A 38 32.61 -17.61 96.13
CA ILE A 38 34.04 -17.50 95.81
C ILE A 38 34.40 -18.59 94.80
N ILE A 39 35.23 -18.23 93.83
CA ILE A 39 35.84 -19.13 92.86
C ILE A 39 37.14 -19.66 93.44
N LEU A 40 37.26 -20.98 93.55
CA LEU A 40 38.45 -21.65 94.04
C LEU A 40 39.07 -22.45 92.90
N GLY A 41 40.29 -22.08 92.51
CA GLY A 41 41.12 -22.81 91.56
C GLY A 41 42.18 -23.62 92.28
N TYR A 42 42.18 -24.93 92.07
CA TYR A 42 43.08 -25.88 92.73
C TYR A 42 44.32 -26.18 91.90
N GLN A 43 45.36 -26.71 92.56
CA GLN A 43 46.68 -26.96 91.97
C GLN A 43 46.64 -27.91 90.77
N HIS A 44 45.75 -28.90 90.80
CA HIS A 44 45.57 -29.88 89.72
C HIS A 44 44.57 -29.43 88.66
N GLY A 45 44.17 -28.16 88.68
CA GLY A 45 43.36 -27.53 87.65
C GLY A 45 41.85 -27.67 87.81
N SER A 46 41.37 -28.30 88.88
CA SER A 46 39.94 -28.25 89.22
C SER A 46 39.53 -26.85 89.69
N VAL A 47 38.31 -26.44 89.31
CA VAL A 47 37.69 -25.17 89.67
C VAL A 47 36.31 -25.44 90.23
N ILE A 48 36.00 -24.81 91.36
CA ILE A 48 34.65 -24.76 91.91
C ILE A 48 34.24 -23.32 92.16
N ILE A 49 32.93 -23.07 92.12
CA ILE A 49 32.36 -21.81 92.59
C ILE A 49 31.60 -22.12 93.87
N PHE A 50 32.25 -21.88 95.00
CA PHE A 50 31.73 -22.18 96.32
C PHE A 50 30.84 -21.06 96.84
N SER A 51 29.55 -21.33 97.06
CA SER A 51 28.70 -20.43 97.83
C SER A 51 28.73 -20.81 99.29
N TYR A 52 29.28 -19.93 100.14
CA TYR A 52 29.39 -20.20 101.57
C TYR A 52 28.02 -20.11 102.28
N LEU A 53 27.07 -19.31 101.79
CA LEU A 53 25.71 -19.27 102.35
C LEU A 53 24.91 -20.55 102.06
N LYS A 54 25.09 -21.14 100.88
CA LYS A 54 24.33 -22.31 100.43
C LYS A 54 25.08 -23.63 100.62
N ALA A 55 26.33 -23.58 101.07
CA ALA A 55 27.23 -24.72 101.21
C ALA A 55 27.24 -25.66 99.97
N LYS A 56 27.17 -25.10 98.76
CA LYS A 56 27.10 -25.87 97.50
C LYS A 56 27.99 -25.27 96.42
N ASN A 57 28.55 -26.13 95.56
CA ASN A 57 29.16 -25.73 94.29
C ASN A 57 28.08 -25.23 93.31
N ILE A 58 28.23 -24.01 92.80
CA ILE A 58 27.28 -23.39 91.87
C ILE A 58 27.38 -24.00 90.46
N LEU A 59 28.55 -24.54 90.07
CA LEU A 59 28.76 -25.08 88.73
C LEU A 59 27.97 -26.38 88.51
N SER A 60 28.23 -27.40 89.32
CA SER A 60 27.50 -28.68 89.33
C SER A 60 27.93 -29.51 90.56
N ASP A 61 27.43 -30.74 90.68
CA ASP A 61 27.85 -31.68 91.73
C ASP A 61 29.29 -32.22 91.51
N THR A 62 29.95 -31.84 90.41
CA THR A 62 31.36 -32.13 90.12
C THR A 62 32.16 -30.85 89.88
N PRO A 63 33.46 -30.82 90.25
CA PRO A 63 34.33 -29.69 89.93
C PRO A 63 34.64 -29.65 88.42
N GLU A 64 34.75 -28.45 87.84
CA GLU A 64 35.15 -28.29 86.44
C GLU A 64 36.68 -28.42 86.33
N ILE A 65 37.20 -29.20 85.38
CA ILE A 65 38.62 -29.60 85.34
C ILE A 65 39.35 -28.91 84.18
N PHE A 66 40.39 -28.14 84.51
CA PHE A 66 41.36 -27.54 83.58
C PHE A 66 42.75 -28.18 83.78
N LYS A 67 43.73 -27.91 82.91
CA LYS A 67 45.11 -28.41 83.12
C LYS A 67 45.87 -27.70 84.24
N SER A 68 45.58 -26.42 84.47
CA SER A 68 46.01 -25.68 85.67
C SER A 68 45.18 -24.41 85.85
N CYS A 69 45.15 -23.89 87.08
CA CYS A 69 44.41 -22.69 87.46
C CYS A 69 45.36 -21.64 88.03
N ARG A 70 46.28 -21.11 87.19
CA ARG A 70 47.32 -20.20 87.67
C ARG A 70 46.77 -18.86 88.14
N GLU A 71 45.83 -18.31 87.38
CA GLU A 71 45.23 -17.01 87.66
C GLU A 71 43.77 -17.04 87.21
N ILE A 72 42.89 -16.57 88.09
CA ILE A 72 41.44 -16.50 87.87
C ILE A 72 40.99 -15.08 88.19
N THR A 73 40.20 -14.48 87.31
CA THR A 73 39.62 -13.16 87.54
C THR A 73 38.36 -13.24 88.39
N SER A 74 38.05 -12.19 89.15
CA SER A 74 36.70 -12.05 89.72
C SER A 74 35.68 -11.86 88.61
N ARG A 75 34.42 -12.21 88.87
CA ARG A 75 33.34 -12.13 87.87
C ARG A 75 33.13 -10.69 87.41
N ILE A 76 33.17 -10.48 86.09
CA ILE A 76 32.80 -9.22 85.43
C ILE A 76 31.70 -9.56 84.43
N GLU A 77 30.52 -8.94 84.54
CA GLU A 77 29.40 -9.12 83.59
C GLU A 77 29.04 -10.59 83.26
N ASN A 78 29.00 -11.46 84.29
CA ASN A 78 28.72 -12.91 84.17
C ASN A 78 29.81 -13.75 83.50
N ARG A 79 31.03 -13.20 83.39
CA ARG A 79 32.18 -13.87 82.79
C ARG A 79 33.32 -13.99 83.78
N VAL A 80 34.04 -15.09 83.68
CA VAL A 80 35.30 -15.33 84.41
C VAL A 80 36.34 -15.75 83.39
N LEU A 81 37.53 -15.18 83.50
CA LEU A 81 38.69 -15.55 82.72
C LEU A 81 39.63 -16.39 83.58
N LEU A 82 40.09 -17.50 83.01
CA LEU A 82 41.01 -18.43 83.65
C LEU A 82 42.21 -18.65 82.74
N ILE A 83 43.42 -18.44 83.27
CA ILE A 83 44.66 -18.74 82.55
C ILE A 83 45.08 -20.17 82.91
N GLU A 84 44.92 -21.04 81.92
CA GLU A 84 45.45 -22.39 81.93
C GLU A 84 46.89 -22.36 81.42
N HIS A 85 47.78 -23.04 82.13
CA HIS A 85 49.19 -23.15 81.79
C HIS A 85 49.64 -24.61 81.73
N GLU A 86 50.29 -24.97 80.64
CA GLU A 86 50.78 -26.32 80.37
C GLU A 86 52.26 -26.26 79.97
N ILE A 87 53.10 -27.08 80.60
CA ILE A 87 54.49 -27.29 80.16
C ILE A 87 54.58 -28.68 79.57
N LYS A 88 54.90 -28.77 78.27
CA LYS A 88 55.20 -30.03 77.59
C LYS A 88 56.65 -30.02 77.10
N ALA A 89 57.37 -31.11 77.31
CA ALA A 89 58.69 -31.29 76.71
C ALA A 89 58.49 -31.62 75.23
N ILE A 90 59.07 -30.80 74.34
CA ILE A 90 58.99 -31.02 72.89
C ILE A 90 60.38 -31.22 72.31
N ARG A 91 60.49 -32.06 71.27
CA ARG A 91 61.72 -32.14 70.48
C ARG A 91 61.76 -30.96 69.50
N ALA A 92 62.86 -30.23 69.49
CA ALA A 92 63.14 -29.14 68.55
C ALA A 92 64.41 -29.46 67.75
N ARG A 93 64.47 -29.01 66.49
CA ARG A 93 65.63 -29.20 65.63
C ARG A 93 66.44 -27.92 65.55
N VAL A 94 67.74 -28.00 65.80
CA VAL A 94 68.65 -26.85 65.71
C VAL A 94 69.12 -26.70 64.26
N HIS A 95 68.88 -25.54 63.66
CA HIS A 95 69.33 -25.21 62.30
C HIS A 95 70.11 -23.89 62.34
N GLY A 96 71.44 -23.97 62.32
CA GLY A 96 72.31 -22.80 62.55
C GLY A 96 72.12 -22.22 63.96
N GLU A 97 71.94 -20.90 64.06
CA GLU A 97 71.63 -20.20 65.32
C GLU A 97 70.14 -20.21 65.68
N ASN A 98 69.28 -20.76 64.82
CA ASN A 98 67.83 -20.79 65.01
C ASN A 98 67.35 -22.16 65.53
N ILE A 99 66.47 -22.14 66.55
CA ILE A 99 65.80 -23.33 67.10
C ILE A 99 64.39 -23.38 66.51
N VAL A 100 64.11 -24.36 65.66
CA VAL A 100 62.76 -24.59 65.12
C VAL A 100 62.09 -25.69 65.94
N SER A 101 61.06 -25.32 66.69
CA SER A 101 60.26 -26.26 67.49
C SER A 101 59.45 -27.18 66.59
N TYR A 102 59.67 -28.50 66.68
CA TYR A 102 58.83 -29.51 66.03
C TYR A 102 57.63 -29.76 66.94
N SER A 103 56.50 -29.10 66.68
CA SER A 103 55.23 -29.43 67.34
C SER A 103 54.41 -30.36 66.46
N ARG A 104 54.73 -31.66 66.48
CA ARG A 104 53.82 -32.70 65.99
C ARG A 104 52.81 -32.97 67.10
N ALA A 105 51.61 -32.43 66.95
CA ALA A 105 50.44 -32.81 67.74
C ALA A 105 49.90 -34.12 67.16
N GLN A 106 50.44 -35.26 67.63
CA GLN A 106 49.90 -36.63 67.56
C GLN A 106 51.04 -37.60 67.89
N GLU A 107 51.35 -37.70 69.18
CA GLU A 107 52.08 -38.79 69.84
C GLU A 107 51.70 -38.70 71.34
N GLU A 108 50.42 -38.90 71.62
CA GLU A 108 49.86 -39.31 72.91
C GLU A 108 48.77 -40.32 72.53
N ASP A 109 49.20 -41.54 72.21
CA ASP A 109 48.45 -42.80 72.41
C ASP A 109 49.30 -43.95 71.85
N ASP A 110 50.29 -44.34 72.65
CA ASP A 110 50.75 -45.71 72.69
C ASP A 110 51.19 -46.01 74.12
N LEU A 111 50.57 -47.06 74.69
CA LEU A 111 50.83 -47.70 75.99
C LEU A 111 50.02 -47.17 77.19
N VAL A 112 48.76 -47.63 77.36
CA VAL A 112 48.39 -48.81 78.18
C VAL A 112 46.85 -48.90 78.36
N ASP A 113 46.31 -50.05 77.93
CA ASP A 113 45.08 -50.79 78.29
C ASP A 113 43.85 -50.09 78.94
N GLY A 114 42.71 -50.19 78.21
CA GLY A 114 41.55 -50.92 78.72
C GLY A 114 40.29 -50.13 79.10
N ASN A 115 39.40 -49.83 78.13
CA ASN A 115 37.98 -50.27 78.09
C ASN A 115 37.12 -49.42 77.13
N ASP A 116 36.55 -50.12 76.14
CA ASP A 116 35.25 -49.99 75.49
C ASP A 116 34.54 -48.63 75.45
N THR A 117 34.55 -47.98 74.28
CA THR A 117 33.39 -47.74 73.37
C THR A 117 33.68 -46.55 72.44
N GLU A 118 34.42 -46.78 71.35
CA GLU A 118 34.60 -45.78 70.28
C GLU A 118 34.15 -46.34 68.93
N SER A 119 33.44 -45.48 68.19
CA SER A 119 32.69 -45.83 66.98
C SER A 119 33.57 -46.14 65.77
N LEU A 120 33.08 -47.06 64.93
CA LEU A 120 33.68 -47.50 63.67
C LEU A 120 34.04 -46.34 62.70
N LEU A 121 33.34 -45.20 62.78
CA LEU A 121 33.57 -44.01 61.97
C LEU A 121 34.90 -43.30 62.30
N GLN A 122 35.39 -43.37 63.54
CA GLN A 122 36.66 -42.75 63.95
C GLN A 122 37.88 -43.58 63.50
N ARG A 123 37.72 -44.90 63.33
CA ARG A 123 38.69 -45.80 62.67
C ARG A 123 38.74 -45.61 61.15
N ILE A 124 37.63 -45.22 60.52
CA ILE A 124 37.57 -44.95 59.07
C ILE A 124 38.12 -43.55 58.76
N ALA A 125 37.78 -42.52 59.56
CA ALA A 125 38.33 -41.17 59.40
C ALA A 125 39.87 -41.13 59.58
N SER A 126 40.41 -41.92 60.51
CA SER A 126 41.88 -42.08 60.68
C SER A 126 42.53 -42.89 59.55
N ALA A 127 41.83 -43.85 58.96
CA ALA A 127 42.32 -44.61 57.79
C ALA A 127 42.37 -43.77 56.50
N ILE A 128 41.41 -42.83 56.32
CA ILE A 128 41.36 -41.92 55.16
C ILE A 128 42.37 -40.77 55.31
N GLY A 129 42.58 -40.26 56.54
CA GLY A 129 43.65 -39.28 56.80
C GLY A 129 45.06 -39.84 56.58
N ASN A 130 45.29 -41.11 56.89
CA ASN A 130 46.59 -41.77 56.71
C ASN A 130 46.92 -42.09 55.24
N SER A 131 45.92 -42.29 54.37
CA SER A 131 46.15 -42.52 52.94
C SER A 131 46.37 -41.22 52.16
N LEU A 132 45.77 -40.11 52.57
CA LEU A 132 46.03 -38.78 52.00
C LEU A 132 47.40 -38.21 52.41
N HIS A 133 47.93 -38.59 53.58
CA HIS A 133 49.27 -38.12 54.02
C HIS A 133 50.45 -38.75 53.26
N TYR A 134 50.35 -40.01 52.80
CA TYR A 134 51.36 -40.61 51.91
C TYR A 134 51.38 -39.90 50.54
N VAL A 135 50.22 -39.43 50.08
CA VAL A 135 50.09 -38.68 48.83
C VAL A 135 50.60 -37.25 49.02
N THR A 136 50.29 -36.55 50.10
CA THR A 136 50.83 -35.19 50.32
C THR A 136 52.32 -35.15 50.64
N ASP A 137 52.89 -36.13 51.38
CA ASP A 137 54.34 -36.17 51.66
C ASP A 137 55.19 -36.63 50.47
N THR A 138 54.61 -37.39 49.52
CA THR A 138 55.32 -37.76 48.27
C THR A 138 55.23 -36.65 47.22
N PHE A 139 54.15 -35.85 47.21
CA PHE A 139 53.94 -34.80 46.21
C PHE A 139 54.48 -33.42 46.60
N LEU A 140 54.51 -33.04 47.89
CA LEU A 140 55.03 -31.73 48.33
C LEU A 140 56.56 -31.66 48.43
N TRP A 141 57.27 -32.80 48.49
CA TRP A 141 58.74 -32.85 48.56
C TRP A 141 59.46 -32.90 47.20
N ASN A 142 58.72 -32.97 46.09
CA ASN A 142 59.29 -32.90 44.74
C ASN A 142 59.44 -31.46 44.21
N PHE A 143 59.03 -30.44 44.98
CA PHE A 143 59.03 -29.04 44.54
C PHE A 143 59.94 -28.08 45.33
N GLU A 144 60.73 -28.59 46.29
CA GLU A 144 61.83 -27.84 46.91
C GLU A 144 63.16 -28.55 46.65
N SER A 145 63.69 -28.33 45.45
CA SER A 145 65.09 -28.54 45.15
C SER A 145 65.90 -27.41 45.77
N ASP A 146 66.52 -27.65 46.92
CA ASP A 146 67.86 -27.10 47.16
C ASP A 146 68.71 -28.05 48.00
N SER A 147 69.70 -28.58 47.32
CA SER A 147 70.75 -29.43 47.83
C SER A 147 71.70 -28.65 48.73
N SER A 148 71.58 -28.79 50.05
CA SER A 148 72.75 -28.77 50.93
C SER A 148 72.51 -29.56 52.22
N SER A 149 73.43 -30.47 52.48
CA SER A 149 73.43 -31.42 53.58
C SER A 149 73.74 -30.76 54.92
N ILE A 150 72.72 -30.36 55.69
CA ILE A 150 72.84 -30.15 57.14
C ILE A 150 71.59 -30.70 57.85
N ARG A 151 71.58 -32.01 58.14
CA ARG A 151 70.62 -32.61 59.07
C ARG A 151 70.94 -32.12 60.50
N GLY A 152 70.25 -31.06 60.94
CA GLY A 152 70.39 -30.48 62.27
C GLY A 152 70.08 -31.48 63.41
N LYS A 153 70.84 -31.41 64.52
CA LYS A 153 70.62 -32.23 65.73
C LYS A 153 69.30 -31.86 66.40
N PHE A 154 68.58 -32.87 66.90
CA PHE A 154 67.40 -32.66 67.72
C PHE A 154 67.78 -32.50 69.19
N ILE A 155 67.17 -31.53 69.86
CA ILE A 155 67.26 -31.27 71.31
C ILE A 155 65.86 -31.28 71.92
N THR A 156 65.74 -31.64 73.20
CA THR A 156 64.45 -31.54 73.92
C THR A 156 64.39 -30.19 74.63
N ILE A 157 63.35 -29.39 74.38
CA ILE A 157 63.13 -28.09 75.03
C ILE A 157 61.75 -28.07 75.72
N PRO A 158 61.60 -27.35 76.85
CA PRO A 158 60.30 -27.17 77.48
C PRO A 158 59.48 -26.10 76.73
N LYS A 159 58.33 -26.49 76.14
CA LYS A 159 57.34 -25.54 75.61
C LYS A 159 56.32 -25.20 76.69
N ARG A 160 56.16 -23.91 76.96
CA ARG A 160 55.12 -23.39 77.86
C ARG A 160 53.97 -22.85 77.03
N THR A 161 52.78 -23.39 77.21
CA THR A 161 51.54 -22.94 76.56
C THR A 161 50.65 -22.28 77.61
N PHE A 162 50.17 -21.07 77.32
CA PHE A 162 49.18 -20.38 78.12
C PHE A 162 47.89 -20.28 77.29
N ARG A 163 46.75 -20.70 77.86
CA ARG A 163 45.41 -20.57 77.26
C ARG A 163 44.55 -19.69 78.15
N LEU A 164 43.83 -18.76 77.54
CA LEU A 164 42.86 -17.92 78.22
C LEU A 164 41.46 -18.49 78.01
N ASN A 165 40.90 -19.13 79.02
CA ASN A 165 39.56 -19.73 79.00
C ASN A 165 38.52 -18.74 79.53
N ARG A 166 37.35 -18.66 78.90
CA ARG A 166 36.22 -17.79 79.31
C ARG A 166 35.02 -18.62 79.73
N ILE A 167 34.68 -18.58 81.01
CA ILE A 167 33.48 -19.22 81.58
C ILE A 167 32.36 -18.18 81.60
N THR A 168 31.18 -18.49 81.05
CA THR A 168 30.04 -17.54 80.97
C THR A 168 28.74 -18.21 81.42
N LYS A 169 27.94 -17.54 82.25
CA LYS A 169 26.59 -18.00 82.61
C LYS A 169 25.60 -17.72 81.47
N ILE A 170 24.93 -18.77 80.95
CA ILE A 170 23.99 -18.70 79.81
C ILE A 170 22.66 -19.33 80.23
N LEU A 171 21.53 -18.84 79.70
CA LEU A 171 20.21 -19.45 79.91
C LEU A 171 20.06 -20.76 79.11
N PRO A 172 19.39 -21.80 79.63
CA PRO A 172 19.20 -23.07 78.89
C PRO A 172 18.58 -22.91 77.49
N GLN A 173 17.67 -21.94 77.31
CA GLN A 173 17.09 -21.60 76.00
C GLN A 173 18.14 -21.05 75.02
N GLU A 174 19.01 -20.14 75.46
CA GLU A 174 20.09 -19.61 74.62
C GLU A 174 21.14 -20.70 74.30
N LEU A 175 21.39 -21.61 75.23
CA LEU A 175 22.25 -22.77 75.01
C LEU A 175 21.65 -23.71 73.95
N LEU A 176 20.34 -23.96 74.05
CA LEU A 176 19.59 -24.76 73.08
C LEU A 176 19.70 -24.15 71.67
N TYR A 177 19.41 -22.86 71.51
CA TYR A 177 19.55 -22.20 70.20
C TYR A 177 20.98 -22.20 69.67
N ARG A 178 21.99 -22.06 70.54
CA ARG A 178 23.39 -22.22 70.12
C ARG A 178 23.68 -23.61 69.60
N LYS A 179 23.15 -24.66 70.25
CA LYS A 179 23.35 -26.06 69.85
C LYS A 179 22.60 -26.41 68.57
N ILE A 180 21.40 -25.86 68.39
CA ILE A 180 20.65 -25.93 67.13
C ILE A 180 21.46 -25.26 66.01
N ASN A 181 21.98 -24.04 66.23
CA ASN A 181 22.79 -23.32 65.24
C ASN A 181 24.14 -24.00 64.92
N THR A 182 24.65 -24.86 65.81
CA THR A 182 25.84 -25.69 65.56
C THR A 182 25.50 -27.07 64.99
N LEU A 183 24.23 -27.33 64.63
CA LEU A 183 23.72 -28.60 64.08
C LEU A 183 23.88 -29.81 65.02
N GLU A 184 24.05 -29.58 66.33
CA GLU A 184 24.21 -30.65 67.33
C GLU A 184 22.85 -31.07 67.92
N TYR A 185 21.97 -31.58 67.07
CA TYR A 185 20.56 -31.85 67.40
C TYR A 185 20.36 -32.84 68.56
N ASP A 186 21.16 -33.89 68.66
CA ASP A 186 21.03 -34.88 69.75
C ASP A 186 21.38 -34.28 71.12
N THR A 187 22.37 -33.39 71.17
CA THR A 187 22.72 -32.65 72.40
C THR A 187 21.66 -31.62 72.74
N ALA A 188 21.06 -30.98 71.72
CA ALA A 188 19.95 -30.06 71.88
C ALA A 188 18.71 -30.79 72.43
N LEU A 189 18.41 -32.01 71.96
CA LEU A 189 17.35 -32.86 72.50
C LEU A 189 17.59 -33.21 73.97
N ALA A 190 18.81 -33.64 74.32
CA ALA A 190 19.17 -33.93 75.72
C ALA A 190 19.01 -32.69 76.62
N ILE A 191 19.36 -31.48 76.13
CA ILE A 191 19.16 -30.22 76.85
C ILE A 191 17.66 -29.93 77.00
N ALA A 192 16.86 -30.08 75.94
CA ALA A 192 15.43 -29.83 76.01
C ALA A 192 14.70 -30.80 76.95
N GLU A 193 15.06 -32.08 76.94
CA GLU A 193 14.53 -33.07 77.89
C GLU A 193 14.94 -32.74 79.34
N THR A 194 16.20 -32.35 79.56
CA THR A 194 16.70 -31.99 80.91
C THR A 194 16.00 -30.77 81.49
N TYR A 195 15.68 -29.77 80.65
CA TYR A 195 15.10 -28.50 81.08
C TYR A 195 13.61 -28.34 80.73
N ASN A 196 12.95 -29.41 80.27
CA ASN A 196 11.55 -29.43 79.81
C ASN A 196 11.21 -28.29 78.83
N LEU A 197 12.06 -28.11 77.83
CA LEU A 197 11.91 -27.11 76.76
C LEU A 197 11.21 -27.74 75.54
N ASP A 198 10.63 -26.91 74.70
CA ASP A 198 9.91 -27.34 73.49
C ASP A 198 10.84 -28.09 72.52
N THR A 199 10.52 -29.37 72.29
CA THR A 199 11.25 -30.24 71.37
C THR A 199 10.91 -29.97 69.91
N ASP A 200 9.74 -29.38 69.62
CA ASP A 200 9.30 -29.11 68.25
C ASP A 200 10.31 -28.19 67.56
N ILE A 201 10.83 -27.17 68.24
CA ILE A 201 11.84 -26.23 67.69
C ILE A 201 13.08 -26.96 67.16
N ILE A 202 13.47 -28.07 67.80
CA ILE A 202 14.64 -28.87 67.41
C ILE A 202 14.33 -29.70 66.18
N TYR A 203 13.18 -30.39 66.16
CA TYR A 203 12.74 -31.18 65.02
C TYR A 203 12.43 -30.30 63.80
N GLN A 204 11.88 -29.10 64.00
CA GLN A 204 11.67 -28.10 62.95
C GLN A 204 12.99 -27.59 62.36
N ALA A 205 14.01 -27.36 63.20
CA ALA A 205 15.34 -26.96 62.73
C ALA A 205 16.03 -28.11 61.97
N ARG A 206 15.99 -29.34 62.51
CA ARG A 206 16.50 -30.54 61.84
C ARG A 206 15.84 -30.74 60.47
N TRP A 207 14.52 -30.59 60.40
CA TRP A 207 13.75 -30.74 59.17
C TRP A 207 14.17 -29.77 58.06
N ARG A 208 14.54 -28.52 58.40
CA ARG A 208 14.95 -27.49 57.43
C ARG A 208 16.25 -27.85 56.72
N ASP A 209 17.18 -28.52 57.42
CA ASP A 209 18.50 -28.87 56.90
C ASP A 209 18.55 -30.27 56.26
N THR A 210 17.59 -31.15 56.56
CA THR A 210 17.54 -32.51 56.00
C THR A 210 16.86 -32.53 54.63
N GLU A 211 17.43 -33.31 53.70
CA GLU A 211 16.76 -33.66 52.44
C GLU A 211 15.47 -34.46 52.70
N ILE A 212 14.52 -34.34 51.78
CA ILE A 212 13.20 -34.97 51.91
C ILE A 212 13.29 -36.44 51.46
N SER A 213 12.98 -37.33 52.38
CA SER A 213 12.83 -38.77 52.18
C SER A 213 11.75 -39.32 53.13
N GLU A 214 11.20 -40.52 52.84
CA GLU A 214 10.26 -41.18 53.75
C GLU A 214 10.83 -41.32 55.17
N GLU A 215 12.13 -41.65 55.28
CA GLU A 215 12.85 -41.77 56.54
C GLU A 215 12.89 -40.43 57.29
N SER A 216 13.24 -39.33 56.61
CA SER A 216 13.31 -37.99 57.22
C SER A 216 11.95 -37.49 57.71
N ILE A 217 10.87 -37.84 57.00
CA ILE A 217 9.49 -37.51 57.37
C ILE A 217 9.13 -38.20 58.69
N HIS A 218 9.40 -39.51 58.80
CA HIS A 218 9.16 -40.27 60.03
C HIS A 218 10.08 -39.84 61.19
N GLU A 219 11.34 -39.50 60.92
CA GLU A 219 12.27 -39.10 61.96
C GLU A 219 12.01 -37.71 62.55
N CYS A 220 11.40 -36.81 61.78
CA CYS A 220 11.18 -35.42 62.15
C CYS A 220 9.69 -35.06 62.26
N LEU A 221 8.91 -35.16 61.18
CA LEU A 221 7.53 -34.65 61.11
C LEU A 221 6.56 -35.42 62.03
N ASP A 222 6.72 -36.73 62.16
CA ASP A 222 5.87 -37.53 63.05
C ASP A 222 6.01 -37.14 64.53
N LYS A 223 7.19 -36.64 64.92
CA LYS A 223 7.57 -36.28 66.29
C LYS A 223 7.21 -34.84 66.68
N ILE A 224 6.78 -34.01 65.73
CA ILE A 224 6.35 -32.63 65.97
C ILE A 224 4.89 -32.62 66.44
N HIS A 225 4.62 -31.92 67.54
CA HIS A 225 3.29 -31.84 68.13
C HIS A 225 2.40 -30.80 67.43
N ASN A 226 2.99 -29.69 66.95
CA ASN A 226 2.27 -28.67 66.19
C ASN A 226 1.87 -29.18 64.79
N ARG A 227 0.68 -29.80 64.70
CA ARG A 227 0.15 -30.38 63.45
C ARG A 227 -0.15 -29.35 62.37
N GLU A 228 -0.58 -28.15 62.74
CA GLU A 228 -0.78 -27.05 61.78
C GLU A 228 0.54 -26.70 61.10
N TRP A 229 1.62 -26.53 61.87
CA TRP A 229 2.95 -26.28 61.31
C TRP A 229 3.41 -27.38 60.36
N VAL A 230 3.20 -28.67 60.72
CA VAL A 230 3.55 -29.81 59.86
C VAL A 230 2.81 -29.74 58.54
N ILE A 231 1.49 -29.50 58.58
CA ILE A 231 0.65 -29.43 57.38
C ILE A 231 1.06 -28.25 56.49
N THR A 232 1.26 -27.05 57.06
CA THR A 232 1.73 -25.88 56.31
C THR A 232 3.09 -26.15 55.65
N ASN A 233 4.03 -26.80 56.36
CA ASN A 233 5.34 -27.12 55.78
C ASN A 233 5.26 -28.18 54.68
N CYS A 234 4.39 -29.19 54.81
CA CYS A 234 4.16 -30.17 53.75
C CYS A 234 3.60 -29.52 52.48
N LEU A 235 2.87 -28.41 52.62
CA LEU A 235 2.29 -27.66 51.51
C LEU A 235 3.30 -26.68 50.88
N ASP A 236 4.04 -25.94 51.71
CA ASP A 236 4.91 -24.85 51.25
C ASP A 236 6.30 -25.29 50.81
N ARG A 237 6.84 -26.39 51.38
CA ARG A 237 8.23 -26.79 51.13
C ARG A 237 8.39 -27.42 49.75
N ILE A 238 9.16 -26.75 48.88
CA ILE A 238 9.60 -27.27 47.59
C ILE A 238 11.09 -27.64 47.68
N PRO A 239 11.48 -28.92 47.44
CA PRO A 239 12.87 -29.34 47.41
C PRO A 239 13.61 -28.70 46.24
N ASN A 240 14.82 -28.19 46.50
CA ASN A 240 15.73 -27.75 45.45
C ASN A 240 16.55 -28.95 44.94
N ALA A 241 15.93 -29.77 44.09
CA ALA A 241 16.54 -30.92 43.44
C ALA A 241 16.16 -30.93 41.94
N PRO A 242 16.95 -31.59 41.07
CA PRO A 242 16.57 -31.76 39.67
C PRO A 242 15.50 -32.85 39.50
N LEU A 243 14.84 -32.86 38.33
CA LEU A 243 13.92 -33.92 37.93
C LEU A 243 14.69 -35.26 37.73
N PRO A 244 14.15 -36.44 38.09
CA PRO A 244 12.82 -36.73 38.66
C PRO A 244 12.75 -36.69 40.19
N ALA A 245 13.89 -36.50 40.88
CA ALA A 245 13.96 -36.59 42.34
C ALA A 245 13.08 -35.53 43.03
N CYS A 246 13.06 -34.30 42.52
CA CYS A 246 12.23 -33.23 43.06
C CYS A 246 10.73 -33.55 43.01
N ALA A 247 10.22 -34.02 41.87
CA ALA A 247 8.81 -34.37 41.73
C ALA A 247 8.40 -35.50 42.69
N GLU A 248 9.25 -36.51 42.89
CA GLU A 248 8.99 -37.58 43.86
C GLU A 248 8.98 -37.06 45.30
N MET A 249 9.93 -36.18 45.68
CA MET A 249 9.96 -35.58 47.00
C MET A 249 8.73 -34.70 47.29
N ILE A 250 8.28 -33.90 46.31
CA ILE A 250 7.03 -33.11 46.43
C ILE A 250 5.84 -34.06 46.60
N ARG A 251 5.76 -35.11 45.78
CA ARG A 251 4.68 -36.11 45.83
C ARG A 251 4.61 -36.79 47.20
N LEU A 252 5.75 -37.16 47.78
CA LEU A 252 5.83 -37.73 49.13
C LEU A 252 5.30 -36.76 50.20
N LEU A 253 5.67 -35.47 50.14
CA LEU A 253 5.18 -34.46 51.09
C LEU A 253 3.68 -34.21 50.99
N LEU A 254 3.18 -34.00 49.77
CA LEU A 254 1.76 -33.75 49.54
C LEU A 254 0.92 -34.98 49.92
N ALA A 255 1.40 -36.20 49.63
CA ALA A 255 0.73 -37.44 50.03
C ALA A 255 0.73 -37.65 51.56
N TYR A 256 1.81 -37.28 52.26
CA TYR A 256 1.85 -37.30 53.72
C TYR A 256 0.86 -36.29 54.31
N GLY A 257 0.85 -35.05 53.82
CA GLY A 257 -0.11 -34.01 54.24
C GLY A 257 -1.57 -34.40 53.98
N LEU A 258 -1.85 -35.06 52.84
CA LEU A 258 -3.18 -35.56 52.50
C LEU A 258 -3.68 -36.63 53.48
N LYS A 259 -2.78 -37.49 53.98
CA LYS A 259 -3.11 -38.50 55.01
C LYS A 259 -3.44 -37.84 56.36
N GLN A 260 -2.78 -36.74 56.71
CA GLN A 260 -3.03 -36.01 57.95
C GLN A 260 -4.34 -35.20 57.93
N THR A 261 -4.91 -34.95 56.76
CA THR A 261 -6.10 -34.10 56.57
C THR A 261 -7.38 -34.87 56.21
N ASP A 262 -7.40 -36.20 56.35
CA ASP A 262 -8.63 -37.02 56.20
C ASP A 262 -9.48 -36.98 57.48
N ILE A 263 -10.23 -35.88 57.65
CA ILE A 263 -11.08 -35.62 58.82
C ILE A 263 -12.58 -35.81 58.55
N LEU A 264 -12.95 -36.47 57.44
CA LEU A 264 -14.36 -36.62 57.04
C LEU A 264 -15.20 -37.27 58.14
N ASP A 265 -14.68 -38.33 58.75
CA ASP A 265 -15.37 -39.07 59.80
C ASP A 265 -15.54 -38.23 61.08
N ASP A 266 -14.56 -37.35 61.39
CA ASP A 266 -14.61 -36.42 62.53
C ASP A 266 -15.64 -35.30 62.30
N ILE A 267 -15.72 -34.77 61.08
CA ILE A 267 -16.71 -33.76 60.67
C ILE A 267 -18.13 -34.33 60.82
N LEU A 268 -18.32 -35.59 60.43
CA LEU A 268 -19.63 -36.23 60.37
C LEU A 268 -20.04 -36.95 61.67
N ALA A 269 -19.19 -36.99 62.70
CA ALA A 269 -19.43 -37.70 63.95
C ALA A 269 -20.75 -37.30 64.67
N ASN A 270 -21.22 -36.07 64.48
CA ASN A 270 -22.43 -35.53 65.09
C ASN A 270 -23.66 -35.52 64.15
N VAL A 271 -23.53 -36.05 62.93
CA VAL A 271 -24.60 -36.03 61.92
C VAL A 271 -25.39 -37.34 61.95
N SER A 272 -26.72 -37.27 61.99
CA SER A 272 -27.60 -38.44 62.13
C SER A 272 -27.64 -39.37 60.91
N TYR A 273 -27.07 -38.95 59.76
CA TYR A 273 -27.10 -39.70 58.51
C TYR A 273 -25.93 -40.69 58.47
N LYS A 274 -26.14 -41.90 58.99
CA LYS A 274 -25.08 -42.91 59.25
C LYS A 274 -24.31 -43.37 58.01
N ASP A 275 -24.86 -43.19 56.82
CA ASP A 275 -24.23 -43.61 55.56
C ASP A 275 -23.67 -42.43 54.75
N LEU A 276 -23.64 -41.21 55.33
CA LEU A 276 -23.19 -39.98 54.66
C LEU A 276 -21.74 -40.06 54.17
N ALA A 277 -20.83 -40.48 55.05
CA ALA A 277 -19.41 -40.56 54.76
C ALA A 277 -19.12 -41.55 53.61
N LEU A 278 -19.85 -42.68 53.60
CA LEU A 278 -19.75 -43.69 52.55
C LEU A 278 -20.27 -43.17 51.20
N LYS A 279 -21.38 -42.43 51.21
CA LYS A 279 -21.95 -41.83 49.99
C LYS A 279 -21.02 -40.75 49.43
N LEU A 280 -20.50 -39.85 50.28
CA LEU A 280 -19.57 -38.80 49.87
C LEU A 280 -18.21 -39.31 49.40
N ARG A 281 -17.72 -40.45 49.93
CA ARG A 281 -16.48 -41.08 49.45
C ARG A 281 -16.68 -41.84 48.13
N LYS A 282 -17.88 -42.35 47.86
CA LYS A 282 -18.16 -43.15 46.67
C LYS A 282 -18.59 -42.28 45.48
N ASP A 283 -19.49 -41.34 45.71
CA ASP A 283 -20.07 -40.47 44.68
C ASP A 283 -20.05 -39.00 45.18
N PRO A 284 -18.86 -38.35 45.24
CA PRO A 284 -18.65 -37.06 45.90
C PRO A 284 -19.44 -35.88 45.34
N LEU A 285 -19.80 -35.94 44.04
CA LEU A 285 -20.50 -34.87 43.33
C LEU A 285 -22.03 -35.08 43.27
N GLU A 286 -22.52 -36.31 43.51
CA GLU A 286 -23.95 -36.60 43.44
C GLU A 286 -24.66 -36.14 44.72
N CYS A 287 -25.50 -35.12 44.59
CA CYS A 287 -26.30 -34.60 45.70
C CYS A 287 -27.81 -34.78 45.46
N ASP A 288 -28.44 -35.58 46.31
CA ASP A 288 -29.91 -35.55 46.44
C ASP A 288 -30.32 -34.26 47.20
N PRO A 289 -31.53 -33.71 47.01
CA PRO A 289 -31.94 -32.45 47.65
C PRO A 289 -31.83 -32.47 49.19
N THR A 290 -31.98 -33.64 49.82
CA THR A 290 -31.78 -33.83 51.27
C THR A 290 -30.30 -33.79 51.67
N LEU A 291 -29.41 -34.30 50.81
CA LEU A 291 -27.96 -34.23 50.98
C LEU A 291 -27.49 -32.78 50.83
N GLU A 292 -27.99 -32.04 49.84
CA GLU A 292 -27.66 -30.62 49.67
C GLU A 292 -27.99 -29.78 50.90
N GLU A 293 -29.18 -29.95 51.48
CA GLU A 293 -29.61 -29.22 52.67
C GLU A 293 -28.77 -29.58 53.91
N THR A 294 -28.39 -30.85 54.06
CA THR A 294 -27.52 -31.28 55.18
C THR A 294 -26.09 -30.75 55.05
N LEU A 295 -25.53 -30.72 53.83
CA LEU A 295 -24.20 -30.16 53.58
C LEU A 295 -24.18 -28.64 53.80
N ARG A 296 -25.20 -27.90 53.30
CA ARG A 296 -25.30 -26.44 53.49
C ARG A 296 -25.37 -26.02 54.97
N ASN A 297 -26.02 -26.82 55.80
CA ASN A 297 -26.26 -26.52 57.22
C ASN A 297 -25.21 -27.15 58.16
N LEU A 298 -24.16 -27.75 57.62
CA LEU A 298 -23.13 -28.45 58.38
C LEU A 298 -22.25 -27.45 59.18
N PRO A 299 -22.21 -27.50 60.53
CA PRO A 299 -21.46 -26.54 61.32
C PRO A 299 -19.96 -26.91 61.39
N LEU A 300 -19.16 -26.38 60.47
CA LEU A 300 -17.69 -26.54 60.51
C LEU A 300 -17.03 -25.56 61.49
N SER A 301 -16.15 -26.06 62.36
CA SER A 301 -15.23 -25.24 63.15
C SER A 301 -14.16 -24.57 62.28
N GLU A 302 -13.49 -23.53 62.79
CA GLU A 302 -12.40 -22.87 62.06
C GLU A 302 -11.26 -23.84 61.74
N ASP A 303 -10.87 -24.69 62.69
CA ASP A 303 -9.88 -25.74 62.49
C ASP A 303 -10.31 -26.74 61.40
N GLN A 304 -11.57 -27.17 61.41
CA GLN A 304 -12.10 -28.07 60.38
C GLN A 304 -12.10 -27.41 58.99
N ARG A 305 -12.45 -26.12 58.89
CA ARG A 305 -12.38 -25.38 57.62
C ARG A 305 -10.95 -25.27 57.12
N ASN A 306 -9.98 -25.01 58.00
CA ASN A 306 -8.57 -24.95 57.64
C ASN A 306 -8.06 -26.32 57.16
N MET A 307 -8.44 -27.41 57.84
CA MET A 307 -8.10 -28.77 57.39
C MET A 307 -8.73 -29.11 56.02
N CYS A 308 -9.98 -28.72 55.76
CA CYS A 308 -10.60 -28.84 54.45
C CYS A 308 -9.86 -28.03 53.37
N ARG A 309 -9.44 -26.79 53.69
CA ARG A 309 -8.59 -25.98 52.79
C ARG A 309 -7.27 -26.68 52.46
N TYR A 310 -6.56 -27.16 53.48
CA TYR A 310 -5.31 -27.88 53.27
C TYR A 310 -5.51 -29.13 52.43
N ARG A 311 -6.55 -29.94 52.69
CA ARG A 311 -6.90 -31.10 51.87
C ARG A 311 -7.15 -30.71 50.41
N HIS A 312 -7.92 -29.64 50.19
CA HIS A 312 -8.18 -29.11 48.85
C HIS A 312 -6.88 -28.71 48.13
N TYR A 313 -5.99 -27.96 48.79
CA TYR A 313 -4.71 -27.54 48.20
C TYR A 313 -3.74 -28.71 47.97
N PHE A 314 -3.69 -29.72 48.85
CA PHE A 314 -2.86 -30.91 48.60
C PHE A 314 -3.30 -31.65 47.34
N LEU A 315 -4.61 -31.86 47.18
CA LEU A 315 -5.18 -32.49 45.99
C LEU A 315 -4.93 -31.64 44.74
N HIS A 316 -5.18 -30.34 44.84
CA HIS A 316 -4.92 -29.38 43.76
C HIS A 316 -3.46 -29.40 43.31
N TYR A 317 -2.50 -29.30 44.23
CA TYR A 317 -1.08 -29.31 43.93
C TYR A 317 -0.58 -30.66 43.42
N LEU A 318 -1.16 -31.78 43.87
CA LEU A 318 -0.86 -33.10 43.31
C LEU A 318 -1.29 -33.19 41.84
N ASP A 319 -2.47 -32.68 41.50
CA ASP A 319 -2.95 -32.64 40.12
C ASP A 319 -2.10 -31.67 39.27
N ARG A 320 -1.76 -30.49 39.82
CA ARG A 320 -0.82 -29.54 39.17
C ARG A 320 0.56 -30.16 38.96
N LEU A 321 1.09 -30.94 39.90
CA LEU A 321 2.40 -31.59 39.79
C LEU A 321 2.43 -32.56 38.61
N ARG A 322 1.46 -33.47 38.53
CA ARG A 322 1.36 -34.42 37.41
C ARG A 322 1.21 -33.72 36.07
N THR A 323 0.41 -32.66 36.05
CA THR A 323 0.23 -31.81 34.85
C THR A 323 1.54 -31.14 34.45
N PHE A 324 2.29 -30.63 35.43
CA PHE A 324 3.55 -29.95 35.18
C PHE A 324 4.65 -30.92 34.73
N GLU A 325 4.67 -32.16 35.22
CA GLU A 325 5.53 -33.23 34.70
C GLU A 325 5.26 -33.49 33.21
N ASP A 326 3.97 -33.64 32.83
CA ASP A 326 3.57 -33.81 31.42
C ASP A 326 3.96 -32.60 30.56
N ILE A 327 3.70 -31.38 31.04
CA ILE A 327 4.06 -30.12 30.38
C ILE A 327 5.57 -30.01 30.18
N THR A 328 6.36 -30.30 31.21
CA THR A 328 7.83 -30.24 31.15
C THR A 328 8.37 -31.24 30.13
N SER A 329 7.77 -32.44 30.09
CA SER A 329 8.10 -33.45 29.08
C SER A 329 7.76 -32.98 27.66
N ALA A 330 6.63 -32.28 27.49
CA ALA A 330 6.18 -31.72 26.21
C ALA A 330 7.06 -30.55 25.76
N LYS A 331 7.42 -29.62 26.66
CA LYS A 331 8.38 -28.53 26.39
C LYS A 331 9.74 -29.09 25.95
N SER A 332 10.24 -30.09 26.67
CA SER A 332 11.48 -30.79 26.32
C SER A 332 11.43 -31.42 24.91
N ARG A 333 10.30 -32.05 24.53
CA ARG A 333 10.11 -32.61 23.18
C ARG A 333 10.06 -31.51 22.11
N ARG A 334 9.31 -30.43 22.35
CA ARG A 334 9.18 -29.29 21.43
C ARG A 334 10.54 -28.64 21.16
N ASP A 335 11.29 -28.32 22.20
CA ASP A 335 12.57 -27.61 22.05
C ASP A 335 13.66 -28.49 21.43
N MET A 336 13.62 -29.80 21.68
CA MET A 336 14.46 -30.77 20.98
C MET A 336 14.12 -30.80 19.49
N ALA A 337 12.85 -30.79 19.11
CA ALA A 337 12.41 -30.78 17.72
C ALA A 337 12.79 -29.47 17.00
N LEU A 338 12.78 -28.33 17.71
CA LEU A 338 13.20 -27.03 17.19
C LEU A 338 14.73 -26.83 17.15
N GLY A 339 15.51 -27.81 17.62
CA GLY A 339 16.97 -27.73 17.67
C GLY A 339 17.49 -26.74 18.73
N LEU A 340 16.63 -26.29 19.65
CA LEU A 340 16.97 -25.41 20.77
C LEU A 340 17.56 -26.20 21.95
N MET A 341 17.38 -27.53 21.96
CA MET A 341 17.92 -28.45 22.96
C MET A 341 18.55 -29.68 22.27
N TYR A 342 19.79 -30.02 22.60
CA TYR A 342 20.47 -31.23 22.12
C TYR A 342 20.40 -32.35 23.16
N SER A 343 20.41 -33.61 22.70
CA SER A 343 20.55 -34.75 23.62
C SER A 343 21.87 -34.65 24.38
N SER A 344 21.82 -34.93 25.68
CA SER A 344 22.94 -34.82 26.62
C SER A 344 24.16 -35.69 26.28
N PHE A 345 24.10 -36.51 25.22
CA PHE A 345 25.15 -37.45 24.82
C PHE A 345 26.14 -36.89 23.79
N ASP A 346 25.86 -35.77 23.11
CA ASP A 346 26.63 -35.37 21.92
C ASP A 346 27.59 -34.18 22.07
N MET A 347 27.67 -33.49 23.21
CA MET A 347 28.57 -32.33 23.34
C MET A 347 29.35 -32.30 24.65
N GLY A 348 30.68 -32.27 24.54
CA GLY A 348 31.63 -32.16 25.64
C GLY A 348 31.55 -30.83 26.40
N GLY A 349 30.58 -30.72 27.31
CA GLY A 349 30.58 -29.72 28.39
C GLY A 349 29.97 -28.34 28.07
N TRP A 350 29.30 -28.16 26.94
CA TRP A 350 28.46 -26.97 26.70
C TRP A 350 27.01 -27.32 27.01
N THR A 351 26.46 -26.74 28.07
CA THR A 351 25.07 -26.93 28.51
C THR A 351 24.10 -26.30 27.51
N PRO A 352 22.89 -26.88 27.31
CA PRO A 352 21.81 -26.25 26.54
C PRO A 352 21.48 -24.85 27.06
N PHE A 353 20.84 -24.02 26.23
CA PHE A 353 20.35 -22.70 26.67
C PHE A 353 19.22 -22.81 27.72
N VAL A 354 18.50 -23.94 27.77
CA VAL A 354 17.42 -24.21 28.74
C VAL A 354 17.55 -25.63 29.31
N ASP A 355 17.70 -25.77 30.63
CA ASP A 355 17.69 -27.05 31.34
C ASP A 355 16.49 -27.13 32.29
N TYR A 356 15.38 -27.63 31.75
CA TYR A 356 14.12 -27.82 32.48
C TYR A 356 14.23 -28.78 33.68
N SER A 357 15.26 -29.64 33.72
CA SER A 357 15.49 -30.51 34.87
C SER A 357 15.98 -29.71 36.07
N SER A 358 16.85 -28.73 35.82
CA SER A 358 17.45 -27.88 36.85
C SER A 358 16.50 -26.79 37.37
N THR A 359 15.60 -26.26 36.54
CA THR A 359 14.66 -25.18 36.91
C THR A 359 13.31 -25.68 37.43
N PHE A 360 13.06 -26.99 37.39
CA PHE A 360 11.75 -27.60 37.70
C PHE A 360 11.15 -27.10 39.02
N ALA A 361 11.95 -27.00 40.08
CA ALA A 361 11.48 -26.57 41.41
C ALA A 361 10.95 -25.12 41.39
N GLU A 362 11.66 -24.22 40.73
CA GLU A 362 11.29 -22.80 40.62
C GLU A 362 10.06 -22.62 39.72
N ASP A 363 10.05 -23.31 38.58
CA ASP A 363 8.94 -23.22 37.62
C ASP A 363 7.65 -23.85 38.18
N TYR A 364 7.74 -24.97 38.91
CA TYR A 364 6.59 -25.59 39.57
C TYR A 364 6.04 -24.72 40.69
N ALA A 365 6.90 -24.00 41.43
CA ALA A 365 6.47 -23.09 42.49
C ALA A 365 5.53 -22.00 41.95
N ILE A 366 5.76 -21.55 40.71
CA ILE A 366 4.90 -20.59 40.01
C ILE A 366 3.66 -21.30 39.47
N PHE A 367 3.84 -22.44 38.78
CA PHE A 367 2.76 -23.15 38.10
C PHE A 367 1.69 -23.71 39.05
N ARG A 368 2.05 -24.13 40.26
CA ARG A 368 1.09 -24.72 41.20
C ARG A 368 0.02 -23.73 41.66
N ASP A 369 0.34 -22.44 41.68
CA ASP A 369 -0.49 -21.35 42.20
C ASP A 369 -1.11 -20.48 41.09
N ILE A 370 -0.76 -20.73 39.82
CA ILE A 370 -1.28 -19.95 38.69
C ILE A 370 -2.74 -20.32 38.37
N ASP A 371 -3.48 -19.34 37.86
CA ASP A 371 -4.76 -19.61 37.21
C ASP A 371 -4.51 -20.37 35.90
N ILE A 372 -5.08 -21.58 35.78
CA ILE A 372 -4.82 -22.44 34.64
C ILE A 372 -5.52 -21.98 33.36
N ALA A 373 -6.62 -21.23 33.44
CA ALA A 373 -7.20 -20.60 32.27
C ALA A 373 -6.29 -19.47 31.76
N ALA A 374 -5.66 -18.70 32.64
CA ALA A 374 -4.64 -17.71 32.28
C ALA A 374 -3.40 -18.38 31.67
N GLN A 375 -2.87 -19.44 32.29
CA GLN A 375 -1.75 -20.19 31.72
C GLN A 375 -2.08 -20.82 30.36
N ALA A 376 -3.33 -21.22 30.14
CA ALA A 376 -3.80 -21.71 28.86
C ALA A 376 -3.84 -20.60 27.79
N MET A 377 -4.16 -19.35 28.16
CA MET A 377 -4.02 -18.19 27.26
C MET A 377 -2.57 -18.00 26.83
N ASP A 378 -1.62 -18.04 27.77
CA ASP A 378 -0.19 -17.92 27.46
C ASP A 378 0.28 -19.04 26.52
N TYR A 379 -0.14 -20.28 26.77
CA TYR A 379 0.17 -21.41 25.89
C TYR A 379 -0.47 -21.29 24.51
N ALA A 380 -1.64 -20.68 24.40
CA ALA A 380 -2.25 -20.38 23.11
C ALA A 380 -1.45 -19.29 22.35
N ALA A 381 -1.03 -18.23 23.04
CA ALA A 381 -0.22 -17.15 22.49
C ALA A 381 1.17 -17.62 22.03
N ASP A 382 1.81 -18.51 22.79
CA ASP A 382 3.12 -19.12 22.48
C ASP A 382 3.05 -20.28 21.45
N GLU A 383 1.86 -20.54 20.89
CA GLU A 383 1.56 -21.67 20.01
C GLU A 383 1.97 -23.03 20.62
N PHE A 384 1.93 -23.16 21.96
CA PHE A 384 2.22 -24.39 22.68
C PHE A 384 1.01 -25.32 22.77
N PHE A 385 0.56 -25.79 21.62
CA PHE A 385 -0.66 -26.60 21.49
C PHE A 385 -0.62 -27.92 22.26
N GLU A 386 0.54 -28.57 22.41
CA GLU A 386 0.63 -29.80 23.22
C GLU A 386 0.38 -29.52 24.71
N GLY A 387 0.93 -28.43 25.25
CA GLY A 387 0.66 -27.98 26.61
C GLY A 387 -0.80 -27.58 26.81
N LEU A 388 -1.36 -26.83 25.87
CA LEU A 388 -2.78 -26.45 25.88
C LEU A 388 -3.70 -27.68 25.86
N LEU A 389 -3.36 -28.71 25.07
CA LEU A 389 -4.10 -29.98 25.03
C LEU A 389 -4.09 -30.69 26.37
N ILE A 390 -2.94 -30.72 27.07
CA ILE A 390 -2.83 -31.27 28.41
C ILE A 390 -3.74 -30.50 29.37
N LEU A 391 -3.75 -29.16 29.32
CA LEU A 391 -4.60 -28.35 30.18
C LEU A 391 -6.10 -28.58 29.94
N PHE A 392 -6.56 -28.60 28.68
CA PHE A 392 -7.97 -28.86 28.35
C PHE A 392 -8.42 -30.27 28.75
N THR A 393 -7.51 -31.24 28.66
CA THR A 393 -7.82 -32.64 28.95
C THR A 393 -7.79 -32.92 30.45
N ARG A 394 -6.84 -32.34 31.20
CA ARG A 394 -6.65 -32.62 32.64
C ARG A 394 -7.43 -31.68 33.55
N HIS A 395 -7.63 -30.43 33.13
CA HIS A 395 -8.26 -29.34 33.90
C HIS A 395 -9.43 -28.72 33.12
N GLY A 396 -10.28 -29.56 32.52
CA GLY A 396 -11.38 -29.11 31.67
C GLY A 396 -12.39 -28.20 32.39
N SER A 397 -12.71 -28.51 33.65
CA SER A 397 -13.59 -27.68 34.48
C SER A 397 -13.09 -26.24 34.71
N GLU A 398 -11.77 -26.03 34.73
CA GLU A 398 -11.15 -24.71 34.88
C GLU A 398 -10.94 -24.00 33.53
N THR A 399 -10.77 -24.73 32.43
CA THR A 399 -10.37 -24.18 31.11
C THR A 399 -11.51 -24.08 30.10
N LEU A 400 -12.36 -25.09 29.97
CA LEU A 400 -13.40 -25.20 28.95
C LEU A 400 -14.46 -24.08 29.01
N PRO A 401 -14.88 -23.57 30.19
CA PRO A 401 -15.74 -22.39 30.25
C PRO A 401 -15.16 -21.17 29.52
N TYR A 402 -13.83 -21.02 29.49
CA TYR A 402 -13.14 -19.88 28.88
C TYR A 402 -12.52 -20.19 27.51
N ARG A 403 -12.78 -21.37 26.94
CA ARG A 403 -12.13 -21.88 25.73
C ARG A 403 -12.08 -20.89 24.57
N TYR A 404 -13.13 -20.12 24.29
CA TYR A 404 -13.11 -19.16 23.18
C TYR A 404 -12.20 -17.95 23.45
N THR A 405 -12.12 -17.48 24.70
CA THR A 405 -11.17 -16.42 25.08
C THR A 405 -9.73 -16.93 24.92
N ILE A 406 -9.49 -18.19 25.29
CA ILE A 406 -8.18 -18.85 25.13
C ILE A 406 -7.83 -19.01 23.65
N LEU A 407 -8.76 -19.51 22.82
CA LEU A 407 -8.53 -19.69 21.38
C LEU A 407 -8.35 -18.37 20.62
N GLU A 408 -8.94 -17.28 21.12
CA GLU A 408 -8.72 -15.93 20.58
C GLU A 408 -7.27 -15.44 20.79
N GLN A 409 -6.53 -15.98 21.77
CA GLN A 409 -5.12 -15.63 22.01
C GLN A 409 -4.14 -16.31 21.07
N ILE A 410 -4.58 -17.32 20.30
CA ILE A 410 -3.73 -17.91 19.27
C ILE A 410 -3.35 -16.80 18.28
N PRO A 411 -2.08 -16.66 17.88
CA PRO A 411 -1.68 -15.65 16.89
C PRO A 411 -2.44 -15.81 15.56
N GLU A 412 -2.78 -14.71 14.90
CA GLU A 412 -3.45 -14.72 13.59
C GLU A 412 -2.62 -15.34 12.46
N THR A 413 -1.30 -15.49 12.67
CA THR A 413 -0.36 -16.14 11.75
C THR A 413 -0.24 -17.65 11.96
N ALA A 414 -0.82 -18.19 13.04
CA ALA A 414 -0.72 -19.60 13.37
C ALA A 414 -1.48 -20.46 12.35
N ASP A 415 -0.95 -21.65 12.02
CA ASP A 415 -1.61 -22.55 11.08
C ASP A 415 -2.84 -23.23 11.71
N PRO A 416 -4.05 -23.08 11.15
CA PRO A 416 -5.26 -23.73 11.66
C PRO A 416 -5.18 -25.25 11.78
N SER A 417 -4.31 -25.91 11.02
CA SER A 417 -4.07 -27.35 11.17
C SER A 417 -3.39 -27.72 12.48
N ALA A 418 -2.54 -26.84 13.03
CA ALA A 418 -1.82 -27.08 14.28
C ALA A 418 -2.75 -27.04 15.51
N TYR A 419 -3.86 -26.29 15.42
CA TYR A 419 -4.85 -26.16 16.50
C TYR A 419 -6.25 -26.69 16.12
N GLU A 420 -6.36 -27.49 15.05
CA GLU A 420 -7.61 -28.10 14.58
C GLU A 420 -8.35 -28.85 15.71
N VAL A 421 -7.59 -29.50 16.60
CA VAL A 421 -8.14 -30.32 17.69
C VAL A 421 -9.03 -29.48 18.62
N PHE A 422 -8.69 -28.21 18.86
CA PHE A 422 -9.42 -27.33 19.75
C PHE A 422 -10.66 -26.70 19.12
N LEU A 423 -10.76 -26.74 17.79
CA LEU A 423 -11.91 -26.17 17.09
C LEU A 423 -13.19 -26.94 17.42
N SER A 424 -14.21 -26.22 17.91
CA SER A 424 -15.49 -26.79 18.29
C SER A 424 -16.15 -27.54 17.13
N ARG A 425 -16.70 -28.72 17.45
CA ARG A 425 -17.53 -29.53 16.55
C ARG A 425 -18.99 -29.40 16.96
N VAL A 426 -19.89 -29.36 15.99
CA VAL A 426 -21.33 -29.25 16.24
C VAL A 426 -22.02 -30.55 15.85
N SER A 427 -22.94 -31.01 16.70
CA SER A 427 -23.81 -32.15 16.43
C SER A 427 -25.25 -31.82 16.78
N SER A 428 -26.20 -32.21 15.93
CA SER A 428 -27.61 -32.23 16.29
C SER A 428 -27.99 -33.66 16.65
N VAL A 429 -28.56 -33.85 17.84
CA VAL A 429 -29.12 -35.13 18.27
C VAL A 429 -30.64 -34.99 18.20
N ASN A 430 -31.31 -35.91 17.50
CA ASN A 430 -32.77 -36.05 17.48
C ASN A 430 -33.60 -34.81 17.05
N GLY A 431 -33.05 -33.90 16.24
CA GLY A 431 -33.79 -32.74 15.73
C GLY A 431 -33.90 -31.55 16.68
N GLU A 432 -33.13 -31.55 17.77
CA GLU A 432 -32.93 -30.41 18.66
C GLU A 432 -31.92 -29.40 18.08
N GLU A 433 -31.85 -28.20 18.69
CA GLU A 433 -30.86 -27.17 18.32
C GLU A 433 -29.45 -27.80 18.31
N ALA A 434 -28.69 -27.53 17.26
CA ALA A 434 -27.35 -28.08 17.14
C ALA A 434 -26.43 -27.45 18.19
N GLU A 435 -25.74 -28.28 18.97
CA GLU A 435 -24.89 -27.87 20.08
C GLU A 435 -23.46 -28.40 19.92
N GLU A 436 -22.54 -27.79 20.65
CA GLU A 436 -21.14 -28.19 20.72
C GLU A 436 -20.98 -29.62 21.25
N CYS A 437 -20.12 -30.41 20.60
CA CYS A 437 -19.67 -31.70 21.14
C CYS A 437 -18.78 -31.49 22.35
N LEU A 438 -19.06 -32.22 23.44
CA LEU A 438 -18.24 -32.20 24.65
C LEU A 438 -16.84 -32.78 24.38
N TRP A 439 -15.87 -32.21 25.10
CA TRP A 439 -14.48 -32.58 25.11
C TRP A 439 -14.32 -33.83 25.95
N ASN A 440 -13.37 -34.68 25.57
CA ASN A 440 -13.08 -35.88 26.33
C ASN A 440 -12.15 -35.54 27.50
N GLU A 441 -12.74 -35.08 28.61
CA GLU A 441 -12.01 -34.78 29.84
C GLU A 441 -11.45 -36.06 30.49
N GLN A 442 -10.19 -36.01 30.92
CA GLN A 442 -9.49 -37.09 31.63
C GLN A 442 -8.79 -36.52 32.87
N PRO A 443 -9.55 -36.15 33.91
CA PRO A 443 -8.95 -35.67 35.16
C PRO A 443 -8.00 -36.72 35.75
N TRP A 444 -7.01 -36.27 36.55
CA TRP A 444 -5.98 -37.13 37.11
C TRP A 444 -6.48 -38.14 38.15
N ARG A 445 -7.66 -37.88 38.70
CA ARG A 445 -8.30 -38.65 39.76
C ARG A 445 -9.80 -38.38 39.74
N GLU A 446 -10.54 -39.23 40.43
CA GLU A 446 -11.92 -38.94 40.80
C GLU A 446 -11.94 -37.78 41.83
N PRO A 447 -13.00 -36.97 41.83
CA PRO A 447 -13.14 -35.87 42.79
C PRO A 447 -13.10 -36.40 44.21
N ASP A 448 -12.62 -35.60 45.16
CA ASP A 448 -12.67 -35.92 46.58
C ASP A 448 -13.92 -35.30 47.22
N TRP A 449 -14.33 -35.80 48.39
CA TRP A 449 -15.47 -35.26 49.13
C TRP A 449 -15.32 -33.75 49.43
N VAL A 450 -14.09 -33.24 49.56
CA VAL A 450 -13.81 -31.82 49.79
C VAL A 450 -14.09 -30.96 48.55
N GLU A 451 -14.18 -31.55 47.36
CA GLU A 451 -14.39 -30.82 46.10
C GLU A 451 -15.87 -30.70 45.72
N ASN A 452 -16.77 -31.23 46.55
CA ASN A 452 -18.19 -31.01 46.41
C ASN A 452 -18.50 -29.50 46.42
N PRO A 453 -19.25 -28.96 45.43
CA PRO A 453 -19.43 -27.52 45.27
C PRO A 453 -20.09 -26.86 46.50
N ILE A 454 -20.99 -27.57 47.18
CA ILE A 454 -21.70 -27.07 48.36
C ILE A 454 -20.79 -26.97 49.58
N LEU A 455 -19.93 -27.98 49.78
CA LEU A 455 -18.94 -27.97 50.86
C LEU A 455 -17.84 -26.96 50.58
N LYS A 456 -17.34 -26.92 49.34
CA LYS A 456 -16.25 -26.03 48.90
C LYS A 456 -16.57 -24.55 49.17
N GLN A 457 -17.82 -24.14 48.97
CA GLN A 457 -18.30 -22.77 49.27
C GLN A 457 -18.13 -22.35 50.74
N GLN A 458 -18.02 -23.29 51.69
CA GLN A 458 -17.92 -22.96 53.11
C GLN A 458 -16.49 -22.63 53.56
N PHE A 459 -15.49 -22.99 52.76
CA PHE A 459 -14.08 -22.80 53.13
C PHE A 459 -13.22 -22.22 52.01
N VAL A 460 -13.56 -22.36 50.74
CA VAL A 460 -12.89 -21.67 49.62
C VAL A 460 -13.69 -20.41 49.24
N VAL A 461 -12.99 -19.30 49.03
CA VAL A 461 -13.61 -18.09 48.49
C VAL A 461 -13.90 -18.32 47.02
N GLU A 462 -15.15 -18.21 46.59
CA GLU A 462 -15.49 -18.25 45.17
C GLU A 462 -14.88 -17.03 44.47
N GLU A 463 -14.02 -17.29 43.50
CA GLU A 463 -13.51 -16.26 42.62
C GLU A 463 -14.59 -15.83 41.62
N PRO A 464 -14.58 -14.56 41.19
CA PRO A 464 -15.52 -14.10 40.18
C PRO A 464 -15.31 -14.89 38.88
N ALA A 465 -16.41 -15.22 38.20
CA ALA A 465 -16.35 -15.94 36.93
C ALA A 465 -15.68 -15.11 35.81
N GLU A 466 -15.80 -13.77 35.86
CA GLU A 466 -15.08 -12.87 34.97
C GLU A 466 -13.86 -12.28 35.68
N ARG A 467 -12.68 -12.47 35.09
CA ARG A 467 -11.39 -12.05 35.66
C ARG A 467 -10.52 -11.43 34.56
N GLU A 468 -9.70 -10.45 34.94
CA GLU A 468 -8.78 -9.77 34.02
C GLU A 468 -7.35 -10.23 34.29
N PHE A 469 -6.66 -10.64 33.23
CA PHE A 469 -5.24 -10.99 33.23
C PHE A 469 -4.57 -10.25 32.08
N ASP A 470 -3.55 -9.44 32.37
CA ASP A 470 -2.77 -8.67 31.38
C ASP A 470 -3.62 -7.89 30.35
N GLY A 471 -4.77 -7.34 30.79
CA GLY A 471 -5.68 -6.56 29.95
C GLY A 471 -6.69 -7.39 29.13
N ILE A 472 -6.66 -8.72 29.27
CA ILE A 472 -7.61 -9.65 28.65
C ILE A 472 -8.60 -10.14 29.71
N TRP A 473 -9.88 -10.07 29.37
CA TRP A 473 -10.97 -10.51 30.24
C TRP A 473 -11.37 -11.95 29.91
N LEU A 474 -11.14 -12.88 30.84
CA LEU A 474 -11.66 -14.24 30.78
C LEU A 474 -13.17 -14.21 30.91
N LYS A 475 -13.87 -14.49 29.81
CA LYS A 475 -15.34 -14.50 29.75
C LYS A 475 -15.86 -15.93 29.64
N PRO A 476 -16.66 -16.39 30.61
CA PRO A 476 -17.21 -17.73 30.56
C PRO A 476 -18.29 -17.82 29.47
N VAL A 477 -18.23 -18.89 28.67
CA VAL A 477 -19.22 -19.25 27.67
C VAL A 477 -19.85 -20.57 28.06
N SER A 478 -21.17 -20.70 27.92
CA SER A 478 -21.88 -21.94 28.22
C SER A 478 -21.22 -23.13 27.54
N TYR A 479 -21.12 -24.25 28.26
CA TYR A 479 -20.52 -25.46 27.76
C TYR A 479 -21.51 -26.62 27.94
N PRO A 480 -22.12 -27.13 26.86
CA PRO A 480 -21.85 -26.84 25.44
C PRO A 480 -22.32 -25.45 24.96
N ALA A 481 -21.67 -24.89 23.94
CA ALA A 481 -22.12 -23.66 23.27
C ALA A 481 -23.17 -23.95 22.19
N LYS A 482 -24.04 -22.96 21.94
CA LYS A 482 -25.00 -22.98 20.83
C LYS A 482 -24.29 -22.85 19.48
N SER A 483 -24.79 -23.56 18.46
CA SER A 483 -24.25 -23.49 17.09
C SER A 483 -24.16 -22.06 16.53
N SER A 484 -25.16 -21.19 16.80
CA SER A 484 -25.14 -19.79 16.34
C SER A 484 -23.96 -18.99 16.88
N PHE A 485 -23.57 -19.22 18.14
CA PHE A 485 -22.39 -18.59 18.75
C PHE A 485 -21.11 -19.09 18.08
N ILE A 486 -21.01 -20.40 17.85
CA ILE A 486 -19.86 -21.03 17.20
C ILE A 486 -19.67 -20.47 15.78
N THR A 487 -20.75 -20.42 14.99
CA THR A 487 -20.72 -19.80 13.66
C THR A 487 -20.18 -18.38 13.74
N GLN A 488 -20.70 -17.54 14.66
CA GLN A 488 -20.24 -16.16 14.82
C GLN A 488 -18.76 -16.07 15.24
N TRP A 489 -18.28 -16.98 16.08
CA TRP A 489 -16.86 -17.03 16.46
C TRP A 489 -15.97 -17.34 15.25
N TYR A 490 -16.33 -18.30 14.39
CA TYR A 490 -15.59 -18.59 13.15
C TYR A 490 -15.55 -17.38 12.21
N TYR A 491 -16.67 -16.66 12.03
CA TYR A 491 -16.70 -15.42 11.26
C TYR A 491 -15.70 -14.41 11.82
N LYS A 492 -15.83 -14.06 13.11
CA LYS A 492 -14.95 -13.08 13.76
C LYS A 492 -13.48 -13.48 13.66
N ARG A 493 -13.16 -14.76 13.87
CA ARG A 493 -11.79 -15.25 13.83
C ARG A 493 -11.21 -15.24 12.41
N ALA A 494 -11.98 -15.62 11.39
CA ALA A 494 -11.54 -15.54 9.99
C ALA A 494 -11.28 -14.09 9.56
N HIS A 495 -12.16 -13.16 9.95
CA HIS A 495 -11.96 -11.73 9.72
C HIS A 495 -10.75 -11.16 10.47
N ALA A 496 -10.50 -11.60 11.71
CA ALA A 496 -9.32 -11.17 12.47
C ALA A 496 -8.02 -11.65 11.80
N ILE A 497 -7.99 -12.91 11.35
CA ILE A 497 -6.85 -13.47 10.62
C ILE A 497 -6.54 -12.63 9.38
N ASP A 498 -7.53 -12.41 8.53
CA ASP A 498 -7.35 -11.58 7.33
C ASP A 498 -6.93 -10.14 7.66
N ALA A 499 -7.61 -9.48 8.60
CA ALA A 499 -7.35 -8.08 8.93
C ALA A 499 -5.97 -7.84 9.57
N MET A 500 -5.47 -8.78 10.37
CA MET A 500 -4.21 -8.62 11.10
C MET A 500 -3.00 -9.16 10.33
N SER A 501 -3.14 -10.30 9.63
CA SER A 501 -2.02 -10.96 8.95
C SER A 501 -2.08 -10.89 7.42
N GLY A 502 -3.25 -10.63 6.82
CA GLY A 502 -3.47 -10.70 5.37
C GLY A 502 -3.37 -12.12 4.80
N GLN A 503 -3.29 -13.16 5.66
CA GLN A 503 -3.14 -14.56 5.25
C GLN A 503 -4.51 -15.20 4.96
N VAL A 504 -5.05 -14.87 3.79
CA VAL A 504 -6.37 -15.35 3.34
C VAL A 504 -6.43 -16.89 3.29
N ASP A 505 -5.30 -17.56 3.00
CA ASP A 505 -5.20 -19.02 3.00
C ASP A 505 -5.49 -19.62 4.38
N LYS A 506 -4.98 -19.00 5.46
CA LYS A 506 -5.24 -19.44 6.84
C LYS A 506 -6.68 -19.18 7.25
N ALA A 507 -7.24 -18.01 6.91
CA ALA A 507 -8.65 -17.73 7.15
C ALA A 507 -9.57 -18.74 6.43
N LEU A 508 -9.29 -19.03 5.15
CA LEU A 508 -10.01 -20.03 4.37
C LEU A 508 -9.91 -21.44 4.98
N GLN A 509 -8.72 -21.84 5.40
CA GLN A 509 -8.48 -23.14 6.03
C GLN A 509 -9.26 -23.31 7.34
N LEU A 510 -9.29 -22.28 8.19
CA LEU A 510 -10.07 -22.25 9.43
C LEU A 510 -11.57 -22.47 9.15
N VAL A 511 -12.13 -21.75 8.18
CA VAL A 511 -13.55 -21.86 7.81
C VAL A 511 -13.87 -23.26 7.24
N ARG A 512 -12.99 -23.81 6.40
CA ARG A 512 -13.11 -25.20 5.91
C ARG A 512 -13.09 -26.24 7.02
N TYR A 513 -12.32 -26.02 8.10
CA TYR A 513 -12.39 -26.87 9.29
C TYR A 513 -13.74 -26.75 10.00
N GLY A 514 -14.28 -25.53 10.17
CA GLY A 514 -15.62 -25.33 10.73
C GLY A 514 -16.70 -26.09 9.96
N ILE A 515 -16.69 -26.01 8.63
CA ILE A 515 -17.63 -26.75 7.76
C ILE A 515 -17.47 -28.27 7.94
N ARG A 516 -16.23 -28.79 7.92
CA ARG A 516 -15.95 -30.23 8.17
C ARG A 516 -16.40 -30.70 9.56
N LYS A 517 -16.43 -29.78 10.52
CA LYS A 517 -16.90 -30.00 11.90
C LYS A 517 -18.40 -29.71 12.07
N ASN A 518 -19.16 -29.67 10.98
CA ASN A 518 -20.62 -29.50 10.94
C ASN A 518 -21.15 -28.15 11.45
N VAL A 519 -20.32 -27.10 11.42
CA VAL A 519 -20.79 -25.73 11.70
C VAL A 519 -21.52 -25.19 10.48
N GLN A 520 -22.81 -24.89 10.63
CA GLN A 520 -23.69 -24.42 9.56
C GLN A 520 -23.53 -22.91 9.32
N GLY A 521 -23.78 -22.45 8.09
CA GLY A 521 -23.81 -21.02 7.74
C GLY A 521 -22.45 -20.39 7.44
N LEU A 522 -21.42 -21.21 7.26
CA LEU A 522 -20.06 -20.79 6.89
C LEU A 522 -19.79 -20.86 5.39
N GLU A 523 -20.72 -21.41 4.59
CA GLU A 523 -20.53 -21.66 3.17
C GLU A 523 -20.32 -20.38 2.37
N THR A 524 -21.09 -19.32 2.64
CA THR A 524 -20.93 -18.03 1.96
C THR A 524 -19.58 -17.37 2.27
N LEU A 525 -19.11 -17.50 3.51
CA LEU A 525 -17.80 -17.00 3.92
C LEU A 525 -16.67 -17.79 3.26
N GLU A 526 -16.81 -19.12 3.15
CA GLU A 526 -15.87 -19.97 2.43
C GLU A 526 -15.78 -19.59 0.95
N GLU A 527 -16.91 -19.33 0.31
CA GLU A 527 -16.95 -18.86 -1.09
C GLU A 527 -16.26 -17.50 -1.26
N ASN A 528 -16.46 -16.57 -0.32
CA ASN A 528 -15.78 -15.27 -0.33
C ASN A 528 -14.27 -15.41 -0.18
N LEU A 529 -13.85 -16.21 0.81
CA LEU A 529 -12.44 -16.47 1.09
C LEU A 529 -11.75 -17.26 -0.03
N ASP A 530 -12.44 -18.20 -0.69
CA ASP A 530 -11.90 -18.95 -1.83
C ASP A 530 -11.70 -18.04 -3.05
N MET A 531 -12.67 -17.13 -3.31
CA MET A 531 -12.51 -16.11 -4.34
C MET A 531 -11.40 -15.12 -3.99
N LEU A 532 -11.34 -14.63 -2.75
CA LEU A 532 -10.27 -13.72 -2.33
C LEU A 532 -8.89 -14.41 -2.39
N TYR A 533 -8.79 -15.68 -2.00
CA TYR A 533 -7.59 -16.49 -2.14
C TYR A 533 -7.15 -16.58 -3.62
N LYS A 534 -8.07 -16.88 -4.54
CA LYS A 534 -7.79 -16.91 -5.98
C LYS A 534 -7.35 -15.54 -6.51
N LEU A 535 -7.98 -14.46 -6.05
CA LEU A 535 -7.60 -13.10 -6.43
C LEU A 535 -6.15 -12.79 -6.00
N VAL A 536 -5.84 -13.01 -4.72
CA VAL A 536 -4.56 -12.64 -4.10
C VAL A 536 -3.41 -13.54 -4.59
N TYR A 537 -3.60 -14.86 -4.59
CA TYR A 537 -2.49 -15.80 -4.83
C TYR A 537 -2.41 -16.33 -6.27
N GLU A 538 -3.51 -16.34 -7.03
CA GLU A 538 -3.52 -16.93 -8.38
C GLU A 538 -3.68 -15.89 -9.51
N CYS A 539 -4.53 -14.88 -9.32
CA CYS A 539 -4.85 -13.90 -10.36
C CYS A 539 -3.80 -12.79 -10.48
N CYS A 540 -3.22 -12.37 -9.36
CA CYS A 540 -2.22 -11.29 -9.30
C CYS A 540 -0.85 -11.76 -8.76
N PRO A 541 -0.13 -12.66 -9.46
CA PRO A 541 1.10 -13.26 -8.93
C PRO A 541 2.33 -12.32 -8.94
N SER A 542 2.25 -11.13 -9.53
CA SER A 542 3.40 -10.20 -9.58
C SER A 542 3.44 -9.28 -8.36
N LEU A 543 4.60 -9.26 -7.69
CA LEU A 543 4.89 -8.48 -6.47
C LEU A 543 4.61 -6.96 -6.59
N GLU A 544 4.63 -6.39 -7.80
CA GLU A 544 4.32 -4.98 -8.04
C GLU A 544 2.82 -4.68 -8.10
N SER A 545 1.97 -5.70 -8.31
CA SER A 545 0.49 -5.58 -8.32
C SER A 545 -0.16 -5.91 -6.96
N VAL A 546 0.63 -6.38 -5.98
CA VAL A 546 0.23 -6.73 -4.60
C VAL A 546 -0.38 -5.55 -3.82
N SER A 547 -0.43 -4.36 -4.42
CA SER A 547 -1.17 -3.19 -3.93
C SER A 547 -2.70 -3.27 -4.04
N THR A 548 -3.32 -4.39 -4.44
CA THR A 548 -4.72 -4.64 -4.07
C THR A 548 -4.76 -5.21 -2.65
N GLY A 549 -4.55 -4.35 -1.66
CA GLY A 549 -4.75 -4.64 -0.23
C GLY A 549 -6.23 -4.81 0.13
N THR A 550 -6.98 -5.54 -0.70
CA THR A 550 -8.41 -5.79 -0.52
C THR A 550 -8.55 -6.76 0.64
N THR A 551 -8.97 -6.23 1.79
CA THR A 551 -9.33 -7.07 2.94
C THR A 551 -10.60 -7.85 2.66
N LEU A 552 -10.84 -8.93 3.39
CA LEU A 552 -12.08 -9.70 3.34
C LEU A 552 -13.31 -8.80 3.55
N CYS A 553 -13.24 -7.85 4.49
CA CYS A 553 -14.32 -6.90 4.73
C CYS A 553 -14.61 -6.03 3.49
N GLU A 554 -13.57 -5.55 2.80
CA GLU A 554 -13.73 -4.79 1.55
C GLU A 554 -14.26 -5.66 0.42
N PHE A 555 -13.79 -6.91 0.33
CA PHE A 555 -14.23 -7.87 -0.67
C PHE A 555 -15.71 -8.22 -0.51
N GLU A 556 -16.19 -8.44 0.72
CA GLU A 556 -17.60 -8.71 1.02
C GLU A 556 -18.53 -7.51 0.75
N ALA A 557 -17.99 -6.29 0.82
CA ALA A 557 -18.72 -5.08 0.48
C ALA A 557 -18.86 -4.85 -1.04
N LEU A 558 -18.14 -5.61 -1.87
CA LEU A 558 -18.25 -5.49 -3.33
C LEU A 558 -19.61 -5.98 -3.82
N SER A 559 -20.14 -5.29 -4.84
CA SER A 559 -21.25 -5.82 -5.60
C SER A 559 -20.80 -7.01 -6.46
N GLU A 560 -21.75 -7.84 -6.89
CA GLU A 560 -21.44 -8.97 -7.77
C GLU A 560 -20.70 -8.54 -9.06
N ALA A 561 -21.00 -7.35 -9.58
CA ALA A 561 -20.27 -6.74 -10.70
C ALA A 561 -18.88 -6.23 -10.29
N GLY A 562 -18.75 -5.66 -9.09
CA GLY A 562 -17.46 -5.25 -8.52
C GLY A 562 -16.48 -6.41 -8.35
N ILE A 563 -16.98 -7.62 -8.05
CA ILE A 563 -16.16 -8.84 -8.00
C ILE A 563 -15.60 -9.18 -9.39
N VAL A 564 -16.41 -9.10 -10.45
CA VAL A 564 -15.90 -9.33 -11.83
C VAL A 564 -14.89 -8.26 -12.23
N GLU A 565 -15.15 -7.00 -11.90
CA GLU A 565 -14.26 -5.89 -12.20
C GLU A 565 -12.89 -6.02 -11.50
N ILE A 566 -12.85 -6.45 -10.23
CA ILE A 566 -11.58 -6.53 -9.50
C ILE A 566 -10.67 -7.65 -10.04
N PHE A 567 -11.24 -8.80 -10.41
CA PHE A 567 -10.50 -9.91 -11.01
C PHE A 567 -9.94 -9.59 -12.40
N LEU A 568 -10.63 -8.73 -13.17
CA LEU A 568 -10.23 -8.39 -14.53
C LEU A 568 -9.49 -7.05 -14.62
N ARG A 569 -9.33 -6.31 -13.52
CA ARG A 569 -8.74 -4.96 -13.47
C ARG A 569 -7.35 -4.85 -14.10
N HIS A 570 -6.53 -5.88 -13.95
CA HIS A 570 -5.15 -5.93 -14.44
C HIS A 570 -4.93 -7.01 -15.50
N THR A 571 -6.00 -7.45 -16.16
CA THR A 571 -5.89 -8.44 -17.23
C THR A 571 -5.39 -7.80 -18.53
N ASP A 572 -4.83 -8.61 -19.41
CA ASP A 572 -4.32 -8.20 -20.73
C ASP A 572 -4.86 -9.13 -21.84
N GLU A 573 -4.51 -8.83 -23.09
CA GLU A 573 -4.97 -9.60 -24.26
C GLU A 573 -4.57 -11.09 -24.23
N ASN A 574 -3.51 -11.45 -23.50
CA ASN A 574 -3.01 -12.83 -23.41
C ASN A 574 -3.68 -13.61 -22.27
N ARG A 575 -4.04 -12.93 -21.18
CA ARG A 575 -4.57 -13.55 -19.97
C ARG A 575 -6.09 -13.54 -19.87
N VAL A 576 -6.77 -12.56 -20.46
CA VAL A 576 -8.21 -12.33 -20.22
C VAL A 576 -9.08 -13.57 -20.43
N VAL A 577 -8.83 -14.35 -21.48
CA VAL A 577 -9.60 -15.56 -21.78
C VAL A 577 -9.44 -16.59 -20.67
N ASN A 578 -8.20 -16.81 -20.21
CA ASN A 578 -7.90 -17.74 -19.14
C ASN A 578 -8.41 -17.23 -17.78
N ASP A 579 -8.27 -15.94 -17.48
CA ASP A 579 -8.77 -15.34 -16.24
C ASP A 579 -10.31 -15.45 -16.15
N VAL A 580 -11.03 -15.17 -17.25
CA VAL A 580 -12.48 -15.34 -17.31
C VAL A 580 -12.90 -16.80 -17.14
N GLN A 581 -12.25 -17.73 -17.84
CA GLN A 581 -12.55 -19.16 -17.75
C GLN A 581 -12.26 -19.73 -16.36
N LYS A 582 -11.14 -19.32 -15.73
CA LYS A 582 -10.68 -19.87 -14.46
C LYS A 582 -11.39 -19.26 -13.25
N PHE A 583 -11.71 -17.97 -13.29
CA PHE A 583 -12.23 -17.25 -12.11
C PHE A 583 -13.66 -16.75 -12.27
N ILE A 584 -14.02 -16.20 -13.43
CA ILE A 584 -15.32 -15.53 -13.60
C ILE A 584 -16.44 -16.52 -13.92
N LEU A 585 -16.27 -17.42 -14.89
CA LEU A 585 -17.32 -18.40 -15.24
C LEU A 585 -17.73 -19.28 -14.04
N PRO A 586 -16.78 -19.87 -13.27
CA PRO A 586 -17.15 -20.65 -12.08
C PRO A 586 -17.90 -19.83 -11.02
N TYR A 587 -17.55 -18.55 -10.88
CA TYR A 587 -18.27 -17.63 -9.99
C TYR A 587 -19.69 -17.36 -10.47
N LEU A 588 -19.89 -17.11 -11.77
CA LEU A 588 -21.21 -16.89 -12.36
C LEU A 588 -22.11 -18.14 -12.28
N ASP A 589 -21.54 -19.33 -12.42
CA ASP A 589 -22.25 -20.61 -12.27
C ASP A 589 -22.68 -20.87 -10.81
N LEU A 590 -21.88 -20.43 -9.84
CA LEU A 590 -22.16 -20.56 -8.41
C LEU A 590 -23.21 -19.54 -7.92
N LEU A 591 -23.30 -18.41 -8.61
CA LEU A 591 -24.08 -17.23 -8.21
C LEU A 591 -25.57 -17.51 -7.98
N PRO A 592 -26.29 -18.31 -8.81
CA PRO A 592 -27.68 -18.69 -8.54
C PRO A 592 -27.86 -19.45 -7.21
N ALA A 593 -26.96 -20.40 -6.91
CA ALA A 593 -27.01 -21.17 -5.67
C ALA A 593 -26.74 -20.27 -4.45
N ARG A 594 -25.81 -19.32 -4.59
CA ARG A 594 -25.51 -18.30 -3.57
C ARG A 594 -26.70 -17.38 -3.29
N ARG A 595 -27.34 -16.84 -4.33
CA ARG A 595 -28.56 -16.01 -4.20
C ARG A 595 -29.69 -16.77 -3.50
N ALA A 596 -29.88 -18.07 -3.80
CA ALA A 596 -30.90 -18.91 -3.17
C ALA A 596 -30.67 -19.16 -1.67
N ARG A 597 -29.41 -19.30 -1.23
CA ARG A 597 -29.08 -19.44 0.20
C ARG A 597 -29.35 -18.15 0.98
N MET A 598 -28.95 -17.00 0.43
CA MET A 598 -29.15 -15.70 1.07
C MET A 598 -30.64 -15.34 1.19
N SER A 599 -31.44 -15.62 0.16
CA SER A 599 -32.90 -15.38 0.21
C SER A 599 -33.58 -16.27 1.25
N SER A 600 -33.13 -17.51 1.44
CA SER A 600 -33.66 -18.44 2.45
C SER A 600 -33.34 -18.01 3.89
N GLN A 601 -32.20 -17.36 4.13
CA GLN A 601 -31.78 -16.86 5.44
C GLN A 601 -32.51 -15.56 5.83
N SER A 602 -32.90 -14.73 4.85
CA SER A 602 -33.61 -13.45 5.09
C SER A 602 -35.08 -13.59 5.54
N SER A 603 -35.61 -14.81 5.68
CA SER A 603 -37.02 -15.02 6.08
C SER A 603 -37.30 -14.87 7.58
N SER A 604 -36.31 -14.55 8.44
CA SER A 604 -36.53 -14.41 9.90
C SER A 604 -36.40 -12.99 10.47
N VAL A 605 -36.05 -11.98 9.67
CA VAL A 605 -36.00 -10.58 10.13
C VAL A 605 -36.76 -9.69 9.15
N VAL A 606 -37.90 -9.15 9.61
CA VAL A 606 -38.64 -8.10 8.90
C VAL A 606 -37.80 -6.83 8.94
N CYS A 607 -37.01 -6.61 7.90
CA CYS A 607 -36.38 -5.33 7.59
C CYS A 607 -36.98 -4.83 6.27
N ASP A 608 -37.77 -3.75 6.33
CA ASP A 608 -38.47 -3.09 5.21
C ASP A 608 -37.54 -2.44 4.15
N HIS A 609 -36.27 -2.83 4.09
CA HIS A 609 -35.27 -2.27 3.16
C HIS A 609 -34.44 -3.35 2.44
N ALA A 610 -35.00 -4.53 2.18
CA ALA A 610 -34.44 -5.43 1.20
C ALA A 610 -34.56 -4.80 -0.21
N LEU A 611 -33.45 -4.23 -0.69
CA LEU A 611 -33.30 -3.88 -2.11
C LEU A 611 -33.66 -5.11 -2.95
N PRO A 612 -34.41 -4.94 -4.06
CA PRO A 612 -34.81 -6.07 -4.89
C PRO A 612 -33.57 -6.82 -5.36
N ALA A 613 -33.51 -8.12 -5.07
CA ALA A 613 -32.52 -9.02 -5.64
C ALA A 613 -32.52 -8.81 -7.16
N SER A 614 -31.35 -8.46 -7.73
CA SER A 614 -31.24 -8.21 -9.16
C SER A 614 -31.65 -9.48 -9.92
N GLU A 615 -32.80 -9.43 -10.59
CA GLU A 615 -33.33 -10.46 -11.51
C GLU A 615 -32.48 -10.59 -12.80
N CYS A 616 -31.27 -9.99 -12.84
CA CYS A 616 -30.37 -10.12 -13.98
C CYS A 616 -29.75 -11.53 -14.01
N GLU A 617 -29.73 -12.13 -15.21
CA GLU A 617 -29.02 -13.38 -15.46
C GLU A 617 -27.53 -13.22 -15.13
N PRO A 618 -26.85 -14.23 -14.53
CA PRO A 618 -25.44 -14.12 -14.12
C PRO A 618 -24.51 -13.64 -15.24
N MET A 619 -24.70 -14.14 -16.47
CA MET A 619 -23.89 -13.77 -17.64
C MET A 619 -23.99 -12.29 -18.01
N GLU A 620 -25.09 -11.61 -17.66
CA GLU A 620 -25.21 -10.16 -17.92
C GLU A 620 -24.17 -9.33 -17.15
N ILE A 621 -23.64 -9.85 -16.04
CA ILE A 621 -22.59 -9.18 -15.27
C ILE A 621 -21.31 -9.11 -16.11
N LEU A 622 -20.93 -10.23 -16.75
CA LEU A 622 -19.79 -10.27 -17.67
C LEU A 622 -20.06 -9.41 -18.92
N TYR A 623 -21.29 -9.39 -19.43
CA TYR A 623 -21.66 -8.57 -20.57
C TYR A 623 -21.49 -7.08 -20.27
N LYS A 624 -21.94 -6.60 -19.12
CA LYS A 624 -21.73 -5.22 -18.67
C LYS A 624 -20.25 -4.88 -18.57
N TYR A 625 -19.44 -5.79 -18.02
CA TYR A 625 -17.98 -5.61 -17.99
C TYR A 625 -17.39 -5.46 -19.40
N ILE A 626 -17.77 -6.33 -20.35
CA ILE A 626 -17.30 -6.27 -21.75
C ILE A 626 -17.71 -4.94 -22.40
N LEU A 627 -18.95 -4.51 -22.22
CA LEU A 627 -19.48 -3.28 -22.80
C LEU A 627 -18.75 -2.04 -22.26
N LYS A 628 -18.52 -1.95 -20.95
CA LYS A 628 -17.73 -0.89 -20.32
C LYS A 628 -16.29 -0.89 -20.82
N SER A 629 -15.65 -2.06 -20.82
CA SER A 629 -14.25 -2.25 -21.22
C SER A 629 -14.00 -1.95 -22.70
N SER A 630 -15.01 -2.12 -23.57
CA SER A 630 -14.88 -1.91 -25.01
C SER A 630 -14.47 -0.49 -25.42
N THR A 631 -14.72 0.50 -24.55
CA THR A 631 -14.37 1.91 -24.78
C THR A 631 -12.88 2.19 -24.54
N GLU A 632 -12.25 1.47 -23.61
CA GLU A 632 -10.86 1.68 -23.19
C GLU A 632 -9.91 0.63 -23.80
N GLN A 633 -10.31 -0.65 -23.76
CA GLN A 633 -9.48 -1.81 -24.09
C GLN A 633 -10.19 -2.78 -25.06
N LEU A 634 -10.45 -2.30 -26.29
CA LEU A 634 -11.15 -3.12 -27.29
C LEU A 634 -10.42 -4.44 -27.63
N GLY A 635 -9.08 -4.48 -27.56
CA GLY A 635 -8.29 -5.69 -27.81
C GLY A 635 -8.62 -6.83 -26.84
N VAL A 636 -8.83 -6.52 -25.55
CA VAL A 636 -9.23 -7.47 -24.52
C VAL A 636 -10.62 -8.05 -24.82
N CYS A 637 -11.58 -7.20 -25.22
CA CYS A 637 -12.90 -7.65 -25.66
C CYS A 637 -12.83 -8.54 -26.90
N CYS A 638 -11.95 -8.21 -27.86
CA CYS A 638 -11.76 -9.02 -29.07
C CYS A 638 -11.31 -10.45 -28.75
N CYS A 639 -10.37 -10.63 -27.83
CA CYS A 639 -9.94 -11.97 -27.41
C CYS A 639 -11.10 -12.78 -26.80
N LEU A 640 -12.00 -12.15 -26.03
CA LEU A 640 -13.19 -12.81 -25.49
C LEU A 640 -14.20 -13.20 -26.57
N PHE A 641 -14.36 -12.38 -27.61
CA PHE A 641 -15.21 -12.70 -28.76
C PHE A 641 -14.64 -13.83 -29.60
N GLU A 642 -13.32 -13.87 -29.82
CA GLU A 642 -12.64 -14.97 -30.51
C GLU A 642 -12.77 -16.29 -29.74
N ALA A 643 -12.64 -16.25 -28.41
CA ALA A 643 -12.89 -17.39 -27.52
C ALA A 643 -14.38 -17.78 -27.42
N SER A 644 -15.28 -17.01 -28.04
CA SER A 644 -16.71 -17.31 -28.15
C SER A 644 -17.14 -17.60 -29.59
N ALA A 645 -16.20 -17.67 -30.54
CA ALA A 645 -16.50 -17.84 -31.95
C ALA A 645 -17.29 -19.13 -32.23
N VAL A 646 -18.20 -19.07 -33.21
CA VAL A 646 -19.10 -20.18 -33.55
C VAL A 646 -18.35 -21.42 -34.09
N THR A 647 -17.07 -21.25 -34.49
CA THR A 647 -16.17 -22.35 -34.87
C THR A 647 -15.82 -23.29 -33.71
N LEU A 648 -15.96 -22.82 -32.47
CA LEU A 648 -15.70 -23.61 -31.26
C LEU A 648 -16.97 -24.38 -30.83
N ALA A 649 -16.79 -25.51 -30.15
CA ALA A 649 -17.89 -26.26 -29.54
C ALA A 649 -18.54 -25.43 -28.42
N GLU A 650 -19.85 -25.60 -28.19
CA GLU A 650 -20.65 -24.74 -27.30
C GLU A 650 -20.15 -24.74 -25.85
N ASP A 651 -19.62 -25.88 -25.39
CA ASP A 651 -19.01 -26.09 -24.07
C ASP A 651 -17.67 -25.37 -23.87
N GLN A 652 -17.01 -24.99 -24.97
CA GLN A 652 -15.72 -24.29 -24.94
C GLN A 652 -15.87 -22.76 -25.06
N ARG A 653 -17.07 -22.26 -25.38
CA ARG A 653 -17.32 -20.84 -25.58
C ARG A 653 -17.51 -20.12 -24.26
N ILE A 654 -16.89 -18.95 -24.11
CA ILE A 654 -17.16 -18.06 -22.97
C ILE A 654 -18.60 -17.54 -23.04
N ILE A 655 -19.04 -17.11 -24.23
CA ILE A 655 -20.41 -16.68 -24.49
C ILE A 655 -21.08 -17.78 -25.31
N SER A 656 -21.89 -18.62 -24.66
CA SER A 656 -22.55 -19.75 -25.33
C SER A 656 -23.64 -19.30 -26.31
N SER A 657 -24.35 -18.21 -25.98
CA SER A 657 -25.43 -17.64 -26.80
C SER A 657 -24.90 -16.90 -28.03
N SER A 658 -25.08 -17.49 -29.22
CA SER A 658 -24.69 -16.87 -30.49
C SER A 658 -25.37 -15.51 -30.71
N ILE A 659 -26.63 -15.35 -30.31
CA ILE A 659 -27.34 -14.07 -30.49
C ILE A 659 -26.78 -12.98 -29.57
N ASP A 660 -26.42 -13.31 -28.32
CA ASP A 660 -25.85 -12.32 -27.41
C ASP A 660 -24.42 -11.95 -27.78
N LEU A 661 -23.65 -12.91 -28.32
CA LEU A 661 -22.36 -12.62 -28.95
C LEU A 661 -22.50 -11.60 -30.08
N ALA A 662 -23.47 -11.78 -30.98
CA ALA A 662 -23.74 -10.83 -32.05
C ALA A 662 -24.14 -9.44 -31.51
N ARG A 663 -25.02 -9.39 -30.51
CA ARG A 663 -25.44 -8.14 -29.86
C ARG A 663 -24.27 -7.43 -29.20
N LEU A 664 -23.38 -8.14 -28.51
CA LEU A 664 -22.18 -7.57 -27.88
C LEU A 664 -21.21 -7.03 -28.91
N ILE A 665 -20.89 -7.80 -29.95
CA ILE A 665 -19.98 -7.35 -31.02
C ILE A 665 -20.54 -6.10 -31.71
N LEU A 666 -21.83 -6.08 -32.05
CA LEU A 666 -22.48 -4.91 -32.64
C LEU A 666 -22.43 -3.70 -31.70
N SER A 667 -22.73 -3.89 -30.42
CA SER A 667 -22.72 -2.81 -29.42
C SER A 667 -21.31 -2.25 -29.23
N CYS A 668 -20.30 -3.10 -29.12
CA CYS A 668 -18.90 -2.69 -28.97
C CYS A 668 -18.36 -2.03 -30.25
N ALA A 669 -18.71 -2.54 -31.45
CA ALA A 669 -18.23 -1.98 -32.71
C ALA A 669 -18.83 -0.60 -33.00
N TYR A 670 -20.15 -0.44 -32.81
CA TYR A 670 -20.81 0.85 -33.04
C TYR A 670 -20.64 1.83 -31.88
N GLY A 671 -20.55 1.35 -30.64
CA GLY A 671 -20.33 2.19 -29.46
C GLY A 671 -18.92 2.79 -29.37
N ASN A 672 -17.93 2.17 -30.02
CA ASN A 672 -16.56 2.66 -30.00
C ASN A 672 -16.36 3.88 -30.93
N GLU A 673 -15.83 4.98 -30.39
CA GLU A 673 -15.55 6.21 -31.13
C GLU A 673 -14.19 6.21 -31.83
N ARG A 674 -13.31 5.27 -31.50
CA ARG A 674 -11.95 5.20 -32.04
C ARG A 674 -11.98 4.78 -33.51
N THR A 675 -11.08 5.38 -34.29
CA THR A 675 -11.02 5.19 -35.74
C THR A 675 -9.67 4.66 -36.22
N ASP A 676 -8.87 4.12 -35.30
CA ASP A 676 -7.49 3.65 -35.51
C ASP A 676 -7.33 2.14 -35.31
N GLN A 677 -8.33 1.44 -34.77
CA GLN A 677 -8.26 0.03 -34.36
C GLN A 677 -8.97 -0.93 -35.34
N TRP A 678 -8.79 -0.74 -36.64
CA TRP A 678 -9.50 -1.51 -37.68
C TRP A 678 -9.19 -3.00 -37.68
N ASP A 679 -7.94 -3.37 -37.37
CA ASP A 679 -7.54 -4.78 -37.31
C ASP A 679 -8.27 -5.53 -36.20
N ILE A 680 -8.45 -4.88 -35.04
CA ILE A 680 -9.19 -5.42 -33.89
C ILE A 680 -10.67 -5.57 -34.25
N ILE A 681 -11.32 -4.52 -34.78
CA ILE A 681 -12.74 -4.61 -35.15
C ILE A 681 -12.97 -5.67 -36.23
N THR A 682 -12.04 -5.82 -37.18
CA THR A 682 -12.13 -6.87 -38.21
C THR A 682 -12.04 -8.26 -37.60
N ARG A 683 -11.12 -8.48 -36.66
CA ARG A 683 -11.02 -9.74 -35.91
C ARG A 683 -12.31 -10.04 -35.15
N MET A 684 -12.88 -9.05 -34.47
CA MET A 684 -14.18 -9.19 -33.79
C MET A 684 -15.29 -9.62 -34.74
N THR A 685 -15.35 -9.05 -35.95
CA THR A 685 -16.38 -9.44 -36.92
C THR A 685 -16.23 -10.84 -37.47
N ASN A 686 -15.02 -11.42 -37.46
CA ASN A 686 -14.82 -12.82 -37.85
C ASN A 686 -15.46 -13.80 -36.86
N SER A 687 -15.76 -13.35 -35.63
CA SER A 687 -16.46 -14.13 -34.61
C SER A 687 -17.98 -14.06 -34.72
N LEU A 688 -18.53 -13.23 -35.61
CA LEU A 688 -19.98 -13.07 -35.76
C LEU A 688 -20.64 -14.35 -36.30
N PRO A 689 -21.75 -14.79 -35.70
CA PRO A 689 -22.56 -15.87 -36.26
C PRO A 689 -23.27 -15.43 -37.54
N THR A 690 -23.54 -16.39 -38.41
CA THR A 690 -24.51 -16.27 -39.51
C THR A 690 -25.81 -16.94 -39.11
N PHE A 691 -26.93 -16.22 -39.21
CA PHE A 691 -28.26 -16.75 -38.98
C PHE A 691 -28.95 -17.03 -40.32
N ASP A 692 -29.47 -18.24 -40.52
CA ASP A 692 -30.25 -18.57 -41.70
C ASP A 692 -31.61 -17.86 -41.65
N THR A 693 -31.82 -16.88 -42.53
CA THR A 693 -33.06 -16.08 -42.57
C THR A 693 -33.68 -16.08 -43.97
N SER A 694 -34.97 -16.42 -44.07
CA SER A 694 -35.70 -16.61 -45.32
C SER A 694 -36.57 -15.42 -45.77
N GLU A 695 -36.52 -14.28 -45.07
CA GLU A 695 -37.39 -13.11 -45.33
C GLU A 695 -36.56 -11.85 -45.61
N ASP A 696 -36.94 -11.06 -46.62
CA ASP A 696 -36.33 -9.77 -46.97
C ASP A 696 -37.19 -8.62 -46.40
N MET A 697 -37.02 -8.29 -45.13
CA MET A 697 -37.59 -7.12 -44.45
C MET A 697 -36.48 -6.16 -44.02
N ASP A 698 -36.48 -4.92 -44.51
CA ASP A 698 -35.51 -3.93 -44.01
C ASP A 698 -35.97 -3.31 -42.68
N LEU A 699 -35.03 -3.11 -41.75
CA LEU A 699 -35.23 -2.26 -40.58
C LEU A 699 -35.58 -0.82 -41.02
N SER A 700 -36.52 -0.18 -40.31
CA SER A 700 -36.89 1.21 -40.62
C SER A 700 -35.69 2.16 -40.47
N VAL A 701 -35.69 3.24 -41.26
CA VAL A 701 -34.58 4.21 -41.25
C VAL A 701 -34.52 4.94 -39.91
N GLU A 702 -35.68 5.23 -39.31
CA GLU A 702 -35.79 5.82 -37.98
C GLU A 702 -35.17 4.93 -36.90
N ASP A 703 -35.44 3.62 -36.91
CA ASP A 703 -34.87 2.68 -35.95
C ASP A 703 -33.34 2.61 -36.05
N LYS A 704 -32.79 2.60 -37.28
CA LYS A 704 -31.33 2.61 -37.49
C LYS A 704 -30.69 3.91 -37.02
N LYS A 705 -31.37 5.05 -37.19
CA LYS A 705 -30.86 6.37 -36.79
C LYS A 705 -30.78 6.51 -35.27
N ASP A 706 -31.76 5.96 -34.54
CA ASP A 706 -31.76 6.01 -33.09
C ASP A 706 -30.63 5.18 -32.48
N LEU A 707 -30.24 4.05 -33.11
CA LEU A 707 -29.04 3.30 -32.71
C LEU A 707 -27.77 4.16 -32.72
N GLY A 708 -27.60 5.05 -33.72
CA GLY A 708 -26.43 5.92 -33.81
C GLY A 708 -26.28 6.95 -32.68
N ARG A 709 -27.30 7.12 -31.84
CA ARG A 709 -27.30 8.08 -30.70
C ARG A 709 -27.05 7.41 -29.35
N LEU A 710 -27.09 6.09 -29.29
CA LEU A 710 -26.99 5.33 -28.05
C LEU A 710 -25.51 5.07 -27.70
N ASP A 711 -25.22 4.94 -26.41
CA ASP A 711 -23.94 4.44 -25.91
C ASP A 711 -23.89 2.91 -25.96
N THR A 712 -22.73 2.32 -25.66
CA THR A 712 -22.50 0.87 -25.79
C THR A 712 -23.48 0.03 -24.97
N GLU A 713 -23.78 0.43 -23.72
CA GLU A 713 -24.72 -0.28 -22.86
C GLU A 713 -26.18 -0.13 -23.34
N SER A 714 -26.60 1.09 -23.68
CA SER A 714 -27.96 1.32 -24.18
C SER A 714 -28.19 0.66 -25.54
N LEU A 715 -27.15 0.58 -26.38
CA LEU A 715 -27.16 -0.21 -27.63
C LEU A 715 -27.47 -1.67 -27.31
N PHE A 716 -26.73 -2.29 -26.38
CA PHE A 716 -26.97 -3.69 -26.03
C PHE A 716 -28.39 -3.94 -25.51
N SER A 717 -28.89 -3.07 -24.63
CA SER A 717 -30.27 -3.13 -24.13
C SER A 717 -31.31 -2.98 -25.25
N ASN A 718 -31.08 -2.09 -26.23
CA ASN A 718 -31.96 -1.96 -27.39
C ASN A 718 -31.88 -3.18 -28.32
N LEU A 719 -30.68 -3.71 -28.57
CA LEU A 719 -30.50 -4.90 -29.41
C LEU A 719 -31.12 -6.17 -28.78
N LYS A 720 -31.32 -6.20 -27.46
CA LYS A 720 -32.09 -7.27 -26.80
C LYS A 720 -33.57 -7.29 -27.18
N THR A 721 -34.17 -6.13 -27.43
CA THR A 721 -35.57 -6.07 -27.88
C THR A 721 -35.74 -6.45 -29.34
N LYS A 722 -34.64 -6.54 -30.10
CA LYS A 722 -34.63 -6.93 -31.51
C LYS A 722 -34.61 -8.44 -31.69
N ASN A 723 -35.28 -8.90 -32.74
CA ASN A 723 -35.33 -10.32 -33.10
C ASN A 723 -34.05 -10.74 -33.87
N VAL A 724 -33.85 -12.06 -34.05
CA VAL A 724 -32.66 -12.64 -34.72
C VAL A 724 -32.45 -12.03 -36.12
N TYR A 725 -33.56 -11.80 -36.83
CA TYR A 725 -33.55 -11.30 -38.19
C TYR A 725 -33.04 -9.85 -38.29
N GLU A 726 -33.56 -8.97 -37.43
CA GLU A 726 -33.11 -7.58 -37.33
C GLU A 726 -31.62 -7.50 -36.95
N ILE A 727 -31.14 -8.42 -36.11
CA ILE A 727 -29.71 -8.54 -35.79
C ILE A 727 -28.90 -8.95 -37.03
N GLN A 728 -29.39 -9.88 -37.85
CA GLN A 728 -28.73 -10.27 -39.10
C GLN A 728 -28.64 -9.11 -40.10
N VAL A 729 -29.68 -8.26 -40.20
CA VAL A 729 -29.65 -7.03 -41.02
C VAL A 729 -28.56 -6.08 -40.54
N LEU A 730 -28.44 -5.87 -39.22
CA LEU A 730 -27.40 -5.01 -38.64
C LEU A 730 -25.98 -5.58 -38.81
N ILE A 731 -25.82 -6.91 -38.81
CA ILE A 731 -24.55 -7.58 -39.16
C ILE A 731 -24.18 -7.29 -40.62
N ASN A 732 -25.14 -7.37 -41.55
CA ASN A 732 -24.91 -7.06 -42.96
C ASN A 732 -24.52 -5.58 -43.14
N ASP A 733 -25.23 -4.67 -42.48
CA ASP A 733 -24.89 -3.25 -42.44
C ASP A 733 -23.47 -3.02 -41.89
N LEU A 734 -23.08 -3.74 -40.82
CA LEU A 734 -21.74 -3.64 -40.25
C LEU A 734 -20.65 -4.03 -41.25
N TYR A 735 -20.82 -5.09 -42.03
CA TYR A 735 -19.86 -5.46 -43.08
C TYR A 735 -19.69 -4.37 -44.13
N ILE A 736 -20.80 -3.77 -44.58
CA ILE A 736 -20.77 -2.65 -45.54
C ILE A 736 -20.08 -1.43 -44.93
N HIS A 737 -20.47 -1.07 -43.71
CA HIS A 737 -19.89 0.06 -42.98
C HIS A 737 -18.39 -0.12 -42.74
N LEU A 738 -17.95 -1.34 -42.41
CA LEU A 738 -16.53 -1.65 -42.22
C LEU A 738 -15.72 -1.55 -43.51
N ASP A 739 -16.23 -2.03 -44.63
CA ASP A 739 -15.53 -1.92 -45.92
C ASP A 739 -15.38 -0.45 -46.36
N VAL A 740 -16.44 0.33 -46.18
CA VAL A 740 -16.41 1.78 -46.43
C VAL A 740 -15.47 2.48 -45.47
N ALA A 741 -15.52 2.18 -44.18
CA ALA A 741 -14.66 2.78 -43.17
C ALA A 741 -13.17 2.48 -43.41
N LYS A 742 -12.84 1.23 -43.77
CA LYS A 742 -11.49 0.85 -44.20
C LYS A 742 -11.04 1.63 -45.42
N THR A 743 -11.93 1.80 -46.40
CA THR A 743 -11.66 2.61 -47.59
C THR A 743 -11.40 4.07 -47.24
N LEU A 744 -12.20 4.67 -46.36
CA LEU A 744 -12.00 6.03 -45.87
C LEU A 744 -10.70 6.19 -45.06
N ALA A 745 -10.36 5.18 -44.23
CA ALA A 745 -9.09 5.14 -43.50
C ALA A 745 -7.87 5.08 -44.43
N ARG A 746 -7.95 4.35 -45.57
CA ARG A 746 -6.90 4.35 -46.62
C ARG A 746 -6.67 5.73 -47.25
N TYR A 747 -7.59 6.67 -47.06
CA TYR A 747 -7.49 8.07 -47.50
C TYR A 747 -7.29 9.06 -46.33
N HIS A 748 -7.01 8.56 -45.11
CA HIS A 748 -6.87 9.36 -43.88
C HIS A 748 -8.08 10.25 -43.56
N ILE A 749 -9.28 9.79 -43.89
CA ILE A 749 -10.54 10.40 -43.43
C ILE A 749 -11.31 9.35 -42.63
N PRO A 750 -10.73 8.80 -41.54
CA PRO A 750 -11.39 7.72 -40.83
C PRO A 750 -12.61 8.29 -40.08
N VAL A 751 -13.72 7.55 -40.10
CA VAL A 751 -14.96 7.91 -39.40
C VAL A 751 -15.33 6.79 -38.42
N PRO A 752 -15.86 7.10 -37.23
CA PRO A 752 -16.37 6.08 -36.32
C PRO A 752 -17.53 5.29 -36.97
N LEU A 753 -17.69 4.01 -36.66
CA LEU A 753 -18.76 3.20 -37.27
C LEU A 753 -20.16 3.75 -36.99
N LYS A 754 -20.39 4.35 -35.81
CA LYS A 754 -21.67 5.03 -35.51
C LYS A 754 -22.00 6.18 -36.46
N TRP A 755 -21.01 6.79 -37.10
CA TRP A 755 -21.22 7.90 -38.03
C TRP A 755 -22.17 7.48 -39.17
N PHE A 756 -22.09 6.22 -39.62
CA PHE A 756 -22.93 5.73 -40.71
C PHE A 756 -24.42 5.82 -40.35
N PHE A 757 -24.82 5.38 -39.16
CA PHE A 757 -26.19 5.52 -38.67
C PHE A 757 -26.63 6.99 -38.54
N CYS A 758 -25.75 7.86 -38.03
CA CYS A 758 -26.04 9.30 -37.97
C CYS A 758 -26.22 9.93 -39.37
N SER A 759 -25.51 9.40 -40.37
CA SER A 759 -25.45 9.96 -41.73
C SER A 759 -26.54 9.47 -42.69
N LEU A 760 -27.29 8.41 -42.36
CA LEU A 760 -28.24 7.72 -43.27
C LEU A 760 -29.21 8.68 -44.00
N GLU A 761 -29.64 9.76 -43.35
CA GLU A 761 -30.53 10.78 -43.93
C GLU A 761 -30.00 12.21 -43.91
N ASP A 762 -28.74 12.39 -43.50
CA ASP A 762 -28.14 13.71 -43.42
C ASP A 762 -27.31 13.99 -44.69
N ARG A 763 -27.97 14.65 -45.66
CA ARG A 763 -27.33 15.04 -46.93
C ARG A 763 -26.10 15.92 -46.68
N ASP A 764 -26.12 16.79 -45.68
CA ASP A 764 -25.02 17.73 -45.44
C ASP A 764 -23.79 17.02 -44.87
N LEU A 765 -23.98 16.06 -43.95
CA LEU A 765 -22.89 15.21 -43.45
C LEU A 765 -22.29 14.34 -44.55
N GLN A 766 -23.13 13.67 -45.34
CA GLN A 766 -22.68 12.89 -46.49
C GLN A 766 -21.88 13.77 -47.48
N LYS A 767 -22.41 14.97 -47.80
CA LYS A 767 -21.77 15.89 -48.75
C LYS A 767 -20.42 16.38 -48.25
N LYS A 768 -20.29 16.69 -46.95
CA LYS A 768 -19.01 17.06 -46.35
C LYS A 768 -17.97 15.95 -46.50
N LEU A 769 -18.33 14.69 -46.23
CA LEU A 769 -17.42 13.55 -46.41
C LEU A 769 -17.02 13.38 -47.89
N CYS A 770 -17.98 13.49 -48.81
CA CYS A 770 -17.72 13.43 -50.26
C CYS A 770 -16.70 14.49 -50.71
N ILE A 771 -16.87 15.74 -50.26
CA ILE A 771 -15.95 16.85 -50.58
C ILE A 771 -14.57 16.62 -49.95
N GLN A 772 -14.50 16.12 -48.71
CA GLN A 772 -13.23 15.78 -48.07
C GLN A 772 -12.49 14.70 -48.86
N LEU A 773 -13.19 13.64 -49.26
CA LEU A 773 -12.66 12.53 -50.04
C LEU A 773 -12.15 13.00 -51.41
N ALA A 774 -12.88 13.88 -52.08
CA ALA A 774 -12.47 14.49 -53.34
C ALA A 774 -11.19 15.35 -53.23
N ARG A 775 -10.89 15.88 -52.02
CA ARG A 775 -9.79 16.82 -51.77
C ARG A 775 -8.59 16.22 -51.02
N VAL A 776 -8.57 14.89 -50.82
CA VAL A 776 -7.53 14.15 -50.08
C VAL A 776 -6.11 14.45 -50.55
N SER A 777 -5.91 14.63 -51.85
CA SER A 777 -4.60 14.87 -52.46
C SER A 777 -3.88 16.12 -51.95
N ASN A 778 -4.58 17.05 -51.30
CA ASN A 778 -4.00 18.29 -50.79
C ASN A 778 -3.44 18.19 -49.36
N ASN A 779 -3.59 17.05 -48.70
CA ASN A 779 -2.97 16.79 -47.41
C ASN A 779 -1.49 16.41 -47.61
N ASP A 780 -0.69 17.35 -48.10
CA ASP A 780 0.73 17.18 -48.44
C ASP A 780 1.62 16.77 -47.24
N GLY A 781 1.12 16.88 -46.01
CA GLY A 781 1.83 16.46 -44.80
C GLY A 781 1.97 14.95 -44.58
N LEU A 782 1.30 14.10 -45.40
CA LEU A 782 1.18 12.65 -45.16
C LEU A 782 1.87 11.77 -46.22
N GLY A 783 2.67 12.33 -47.14
CA GLY A 783 3.45 11.55 -48.11
C GLY A 783 2.68 11.00 -49.31
N TYR A 784 1.44 11.44 -49.54
CA TYR A 784 0.57 10.96 -50.63
C TYR A 784 0.86 11.53 -52.02
N GLY A 785 1.89 12.39 -52.14
CA GLY A 785 2.33 12.94 -53.42
C GLY A 785 2.63 11.86 -54.47
N GLU A 786 3.11 10.68 -54.05
CA GLU A 786 3.40 9.56 -54.95
C GLU A 786 2.14 8.83 -55.45
N ARG A 787 1.16 8.55 -54.57
CA ARG A 787 -0.06 7.81 -54.97
C ARG A 787 -0.87 8.57 -56.00
N PHE A 788 -1.00 9.88 -55.80
CA PHE A 788 -1.68 10.76 -56.73
C PHE A 788 -0.76 11.29 -57.82
N SER A 789 0.51 10.88 -57.93
CA SER A 789 1.40 11.28 -59.04
C SER A 789 0.99 10.70 -60.39
N THR A 790 0.34 9.53 -60.39
CA THR A 790 -0.12 8.82 -61.59
C THR A 790 -1.62 8.94 -61.79
N ILE A 791 -2.10 8.66 -63.00
CA ILE A 791 -3.54 8.67 -63.32
C ILE A 791 -4.30 7.55 -62.60
N ASN A 792 -3.61 6.44 -62.30
CA ASN A 792 -4.19 5.25 -61.68
C ASN A 792 -4.71 5.53 -60.25
N GLY A 793 -4.00 6.36 -59.48
CA GLY A 793 -4.46 6.75 -58.13
C GLY A 793 -5.74 7.58 -58.14
N TRP A 794 -5.95 8.38 -59.20
CA TRP A 794 -7.16 9.18 -59.37
C TRP A 794 -8.34 8.35 -59.88
N THR A 795 -8.11 7.39 -60.77
CA THR A 795 -9.16 6.45 -61.21
C THR A 795 -9.63 5.58 -60.03
N THR A 796 -8.72 5.05 -59.21
CA THR A 796 -9.10 4.28 -58.02
C THR A 796 -9.89 5.12 -57.02
N LEU A 797 -9.54 6.41 -56.85
CA LEU A 797 -10.30 7.30 -55.98
C LEU A 797 -11.73 7.52 -56.49
N LEU A 798 -11.90 7.74 -57.79
CA LEU A 798 -13.23 7.90 -58.38
C LEU A 798 -14.07 6.63 -58.24
N ASP A 799 -13.48 5.46 -58.48
CA ASP A 799 -14.16 4.17 -58.32
C ASP A 799 -14.57 3.94 -56.86
N ASP A 800 -13.67 4.21 -55.90
CA ASP A 800 -13.97 4.12 -54.47
C ASP A 800 -15.08 5.12 -54.06
N MET A 801 -15.02 6.37 -54.53
CA MET A 801 -16.07 7.38 -54.27
C MET A 801 -17.44 6.94 -54.81
N LEU A 802 -17.50 6.36 -56.01
CA LEU A 802 -18.73 5.86 -56.60
C LEU A 802 -19.24 4.59 -55.91
N ASN A 803 -18.35 3.71 -55.44
CA ASN A 803 -18.74 2.54 -54.66
C ASN A 803 -19.30 2.93 -53.29
N ILE A 804 -18.67 3.89 -52.60
CA ILE A 804 -19.16 4.46 -51.34
C ILE A 804 -20.52 5.17 -51.54
N GLN A 805 -20.74 5.79 -52.70
CA GLN A 805 -22.02 6.42 -53.04
C GLN A 805 -23.17 5.41 -53.17
N LYS A 806 -22.90 4.23 -53.74
CA LYS A 806 -23.92 3.19 -53.90
C LYS A 806 -24.39 2.60 -52.58
N SER A 807 -23.52 2.55 -51.56
CA SER A 807 -23.82 1.95 -50.27
C SER A 807 -24.25 2.99 -49.22
N VAL A 808 -23.37 3.95 -48.92
CA VAL A 808 -23.49 4.84 -47.76
C VAL A 808 -23.89 6.28 -48.14
N LEU A 809 -23.32 6.85 -49.20
CA LEU A 809 -23.63 8.24 -49.62
C LEU A 809 -24.83 8.31 -50.58
N ASN A 810 -25.86 7.54 -50.29
CA ASN A 810 -27.01 7.34 -51.17
C ASN A 810 -27.91 8.60 -51.33
N LYS A 811 -27.76 9.62 -50.48
CA LYS A 811 -28.48 10.91 -50.61
C LYS A 811 -27.78 11.88 -51.56
N ILE A 812 -26.57 11.57 -52.03
CA ILE A 812 -25.84 12.33 -53.05
C ILE A 812 -25.98 11.61 -54.39
N PRO A 813 -26.52 12.25 -55.44
CA PRO A 813 -26.58 11.64 -56.76
C PRO A 813 -25.16 11.47 -57.33
N SER A 814 -24.93 10.39 -58.08
CA SER A 814 -23.62 10.08 -58.68
C SER A 814 -23.02 11.23 -59.50
N LYS A 815 -23.86 12.01 -60.20
CA LYS A 815 -23.41 13.21 -60.94
C LYS A 815 -22.77 14.27 -60.04
N GLU A 816 -23.29 14.48 -58.83
CA GLU A 816 -22.72 15.43 -57.88
C GLU A 816 -21.39 14.93 -57.29
N VAL A 817 -21.24 13.61 -57.08
CA VAL A 817 -19.97 13.00 -56.63
C VAL A 817 -18.87 13.22 -57.67
N VAL A 818 -19.19 13.01 -58.95
CA VAL A 818 -18.26 13.27 -60.06
C VAL A 818 -17.92 14.76 -60.15
N GLN A 819 -18.88 15.66 -59.91
CA GLN A 819 -18.63 17.11 -59.87
C GLN A 819 -17.65 17.49 -58.74
N ASP A 820 -17.85 16.94 -57.53
CA ASP A 820 -16.95 17.20 -56.40
C ASP A 820 -15.54 16.64 -56.67
N PHE A 821 -15.45 15.45 -57.26
CA PHE A 821 -14.19 14.83 -57.68
C PHE A 821 -13.44 15.69 -58.71
N ILE A 822 -14.13 16.20 -59.74
CA ILE A 822 -13.54 17.10 -60.74
C ILE A 822 -13.06 18.39 -60.07
N SER A 823 -13.85 18.96 -59.15
CA SER A 823 -13.44 20.14 -58.39
C SER A 823 -12.17 19.87 -57.59
N GLY A 824 -12.03 18.66 -57.01
CA GLY A 824 -10.81 18.18 -56.36
C GLY A 824 -9.61 18.05 -57.32
N LEU A 825 -9.81 17.53 -58.53
CA LEU A 825 -8.78 17.44 -59.58
C LEU A 825 -8.28 18.81 -60.04
N LEU A 826 -9.21 19.74 -60.26
CA LEU A 826 -8.90 21.12 -60.65
C LEU A 826 -8.10 21.81 -59.54
N TYR A 827 -8.52 21.63 -58.29
CA TYR A 827 -7.81 22.18 -57.15
C TYR A 827 -6.40 21.59 -56.97
N ALA A 828 -6.21 20.30 -57.26
CA ALA A 828 -4.91 19.63 -57.24
C ALA A 828 -4.02 19.93 -58.46
N GLY A 829 -4.47 20.79 -59.39
CA GLY A 829 -3.70 21.19 -60.57
C GLY A 829 -3.61 20.12 -61.67
N ARG A 830 -4.46 19.09 -61.64
CA ARG A 830 -4.44 17.98 -62.60
C ARG A 830 -5.33 18.25 -63.81
N PHE A 831 -5.03 19.36 -64.48
CA PHE A 831 -5.83 19.93 -65.55
C PHE A 831 -5.97 19.02 -66.77
N ASP A 832 -4.90 18.30 -67.15
CA ASP A 832 -4.95 17.36 -68.27
C ASP A 832 -5.99 16.24 -68.06
N TYR A 833 -6.12 15.78 -66.82
CA TYR A 833 -7.05 14.71 -66.48
C TYR A 833 -8.47 15.23 -66.28
N ALA A 834 -8.62 16.38 -65.61
CA ALA A 834 -9.89 17.09 -65.54
C ALA A 834 -10.47 17.36 -66.94
N ARG A 835 -9.62 17.75 -67.90
CA ARG A 835 -10.01 17.96 -69.31
C ARG A 835 -10.55 16.69 -69.95
N LYS A 836 -9.88 15.54 -69.76
CA LYS A 836 -10.33 14.25 -70.32
C LYS A 836 -11.69 13.80 -69.79
N ILE A 837 -11.98 14.10 -68.51
CA ILE A 837 -13.27 13.76 -67.89
C ILE A 837 -14.37 14.74 -68.32
N LEU A 838 -14.07 16.03 -68.36
CA LEU A 838 -15.03 17.08 -68.70
C LEU A 838 -15.36 17.13 -70.20
N LEU A 839 -14.38 16.87 -71.07
CA LEU A 839 -14.46 16.96 -72.53
C LEU A 839 -13.90 15.68 -73.17
N PRO A 840 -14.59 14.54 -73.06
CA PRO A 840 -14.17 13.29 -73.71
C PRO A 840 -14.20 13.43 -75.24
N GLU A 841 -13.16 12.94 -75.93
CA GLU A 841 -13.00 13.12 -77.39
C GLU A 841 -14.00 12.29 -78.24
N ASN A 842 -14.54 11.19 -77.69
CA ASN A 842 -15.35 10.21 -78.43
C ASN A 842 -16.68 9.85 -77.72
N GLN A 843 -17.12 10.63 -76.73
CA GLN A 843 -18.34 10.37 -75.95
C GLN A 843 -19.11 11.67 -75.65
N GLU A 844 -20.39 11.56 -75.34
CA GLU A 844 -21.16 12.71 -74.87
C GLU A 844 -20.65 13.20 -73.51
N THR A 845 -20.66 14.52 -73.30
CA THR A 845 -20.21 15.14 -72.06
C THR A 845 -21.13 14.77 -70.90
N ILE A 846 -20.54 14.46 -69.73
CA ILE A 846 -21.30 14.08 -68.51
C ILE A 846 -22.18 15.25 -68.02
N PHE A 847 -21.72 16.48 -68.27
CA PHE A 847 -22.34 17.73 -67.86
C PHE A 847 -22.57 18.65 -69.07
N ASP A 848 -23.56 19.54 -68.95
CA ASP A 848 -23.78 20.62 -69.91
C ASP A 848 -22.61 21.62 -69.90
N LEU A 849 -22.32 22.21 -71.06
CA LEU A 849 -21.22 23.15 -71.26
C LEU A 849 -21.29 24.35 -70.30
N GLY A 850 -22.50 24.85 -70.00
CA GLY A 850 -22.68 25.95 -69.05
C GLY A 850 -22.35 25.55 -67.60
N LEU A 851 -22.60 24.30 -67.21
CA LEU A 851 -22.24 23.80 -65.88
C LEU A 851 -20.72 23.55 -65.78
N ILE A 852 -20.10 23.02 -66.84
CA ILE A 852 -18.65 22.84 -66.92
C ILE A 852 -17.93 24.18 -66.77
N GLU A 853 -18.35 25.21 -67.51
CA GLU A 853 -17.81 26.56 -67.43
C GLU A 853 -17.92 27.11 -66.01
N LYS A 854 -19.09 26.93 -65.36
CA LYS A 854 -19.30 27.34 -63.98
C LYS A 854 -18.34 26.67 -63.01
N ILE A 855 -18.18 25.35 -63.07
CA ILE A 855 -17.27 24.58 -62.19
C ILE A 855 -15.83 25.06 -62.34
N VAL A 856 -15.39 25.30 -63.57
CA VAL A 856 -14.03 25.78 -63.87
C VAL A 856 -13.80 27.19 -63.34
N ILE A 857 -14.77 28.10 -63.52
CA ILE A 857 -14.68 29.46 -62.98
C ILE A 857 -14.66 29.43 -61.46
N GLU A 858 -15.55 28.68 -60.81
CA GLU A 858 -15.59 28.57 -59.35
C GLU A 858 -14.28 27.98 -58.78
N SER A 859 -13.73 26.96 -59.43
CA SER A 859 -12.43 26.37 -59.05
C SER A 859 -11.27 27.35 -59.23
N SER A 860 -11.25 28.11 -60.33
CA SER A 860 -10.25 29.16 -60.56
C SER A 860 -10.31 30.26 -59.51
N ARG A 861 -11.53 30.67 -59.12
CA ARG A 861 -11.75 31.66 -58.05
C ARG A 861 -11.27 31.15 -56.70
N GLU A 862 -11.54 29.89 -56.36
CA GLU A 862 -11.04 29.29 -55.11
C GLU A 862 -9.51 29.26 -55.06
N LEU A 863 -8.86 28.87 -56.17
CA LEU A 863 -7.40 28.88 -56.30
C LEU A 863 -6.83 30.31 -56.18
N PHE A 864 -7.49 31.28 -56.83
CA PHE A 864 -7.13 32.69 -56.73
C PHE A 864 -7.18 33.20 -55.29
N ASP A 865 -8.25 32.90 -54.56
CA ASP A 865 -8.46 33.41 -53.20
C ASP A 865 -7.46 32.84 -52.19
N LYS A 866 -6.91 31.64 -52.46
CA LYS A 866 -5.85 31.03 -51.65
C LYS A 866 -4.44 31.47 -52.03
N ALA A 867 -4.26 32.16 -53.15
CA ALA A 867 -2.94 32.57 -53.61
C ALA A 867 -2.27 33.56 -52.63
N ALA A 868 -1.07 33.20 -52.15
CA ALA A 868 -0.28 34.08 -51.29
C ALA A 868 0.48 35.15 -52.10
N SER A 869 0.83 34.85 -53.36
CA SER A 869 1.56 35.73 -54.28
C SER A 869 0.74 36.03 -55.53
N GLY A 870 0.92 37.23 -56.09
CA GLY A 870 0.28 37.63 -57.34
C GLY A 870 0.92 37.10 -58.63
N SER A 871 2.01 36.33 -58.57
CA SER A 871 2.70 35.92 -59.80
C SER A 871 1.94 34.83 -60.55
N ARG A 872 1.62 35.07 -61.82
CA ARG A 872 0.99 34.09 -62.73
C ARG A 872 1.92 32.93 -63.09
N ARG A 873 3.20 33.00 -62.70
CA ARG A 873 4.23 32.00 -63.08
C ARG A 873 4.46 30.94 -62.01
N SER A 874 3.90 31.09 -60.81
CA SER A 874 4.12 30.15 -59.71
C SER A 874 2.94 30.10 -58.72
N GLY A 875 2.79 28.97 -58.04
CA GLY A 875 1.79 28.78 -56.98
C GLY A 875 0.35 28.78 -57.46
N TYR A 876 -0.60 29.00 -56.54
CA TYR A 876 -2.03 28.94 -56.83
C TYR A 876 -2.51 29.94 -57.89
N MET A 877 -1.78 31.05 -58.07
CA MET A 877 -2.13 32.06 -59.07
C MET A 877 -1.89 31.56 -60.50
N LYS A 878 -0.80 30.79 -60.71
CA LYS A 878 -0.56 30.04 -61.96
C LYS A 878 -1.66 29.01 -62.17
N MET A 879 -1.98 28.22 -61.15
CA MET A 879 -3.01 27.19 -61.21
C MET A 879 -4.40 27.77 -61.53
N ALA A 880 -4.78 28.88 -60.92
CA ALA A 880 -6.04 29.57 -61.20
C ALA A 880 -6.16 30.00 -62.67
N TYR A 881 -5.05 30.46 -63.26
CA TYR A 881 -4.99 30.85 -64.67
C TYR A 881 -5.05 29.64 -65.60
N GLU A 882 -4.25 28.59 -65.34
CA GLU A 882 -4.26 27.34 -66.12
C GLU A 882 -5.60 26.61 -66.04
N CYS A 883 -6.29 26.68 -64.89
CA CYS A 883 -7.63 26.12 -64.71
C CYS A 883 -8.63 26.67 -65.73
N LEU A 884 -8.58 27.98 -66.02
CA LEU A 884 -9.49 28.64 -66.99
C LEU A 884 -9.22 28.22 -68.44
N GLN A 885 -8.03 27.66 -68.74
CA GLN A 885 -7.63 27.24 -70.08
C GLN A 885 -8.07 25.82 -70.45
N ILE A 886 -8.67 25.08 -69.51
CA ILE A 886 -9.15 23.70 -69.73
C ILE A 886 -10.33 23.66 -70.70
N VAL A 887 -11.18 24.69 -70.62
CA VAL A 887 -12.37 24.85 -71.45
C VAL A 887 -12.12 25.87 -72.56
N PRO A 888 -12.89 25.83 -73.66
CA PRO A 888 -12.82 26.88 -74.68
C PRO A 888 -13.05 28.27 -74.08
N ILE A 889 -12.27 29.26 -74.51
CA ILE A 889 -12.32 30.63 -73.97
C ILE A 889 -13.67 31.26 -74.27
N SER A 890 -14.35 31.69 -73.22
CA SER A 890 -15.62 32.40 -73.25
C SER A 890 -15.42 33.84 -72.75
N PRO A 891 -16.41 34.74 -72.93
CA PRO A 891 -16.33 36.07 -72.34
C PRO A 891 -16.19 36.05 -70.80
N ALA A 892 -16.77 35.05 -70.13
CA ALA A 892 -16.74 34.94 -68.68
C ALA A 892 -15.38 34.42 -68.17
N THR A 893 -14.80 33.41 -68.84
CA THR A 893 -13.46 32.92 -68.50
C THR A 893 -12.39 33.95 -68.83
N GLN A 894 -12.52 34.67 -69.96
CA GLN A 894 -11.63 35.76 -70.32
C GLN A 894 -11.66 36.90 -69.28
N ALA A 895 -12.83 37.24 -68.74
CA ALA A 895 -12.94 38.27 -67.70
C ALA A 895 -12.19 37.88 -66.41
N GLU A 896 -12.25 36.60 -66.00
CA GLU A 896 -11.45 36.13 -64.86
C GLU A 896 -9.95 36.10 -65.21
N MET A 897 -9.56 35.67 -66.41
CA MET A 897 -8.16 35.71 -66.85
C MET A 897 -7.59 37.14 -66.85
N ASP A 898 -8.33 38.11 -67.39
CA ASP A 898 -7.99 39.53 -67.36
C ASP A 898 -7.79 40.01 -65.91
N PHE A 899 -8.68 39.60 -64.99
CA PHE A 899 -8.58 39.96 -63.57
C PHE A 899 -7.34 39.37 -62.89
N ILE A 900 -6.96 38.13 -63.22
CA ILE A 900 -5.70 37.51 -62.75
C ILE A 900 -4.49 38.33 -63.22
N GLU A 901 -4.47 38.73 -64.49
CA GLU A 901 -3.37 39.51 -65.05
C GLU A 901 -3.28 40.92 -64.43
N ALA A 902 -4.42 41.58 -64.18
CA ALA A 902 -4.45 42.84 -63.45
C ALA A 902 -3.89 42.70 -62.02
N THR A 903 -4.21 41.58 -61.37
CA THR A 903 -3.76 41.27 -60.00
C THR A 903 -2.24 41.08 -59.95
N GLU A 904 -1.65 40.39 -60.93
CA GLU A 904 -0.19 40.25 -61.07
C GLU A 904 0.48 41.63 -61.19
N GLN A 905 0.00 42.47 -62.12
CA GLN A 905 0.55 43.80 -62.35
C GLN A 905 0.46 44.71 -61.11
N LEU A 906 -0.63 44.65 -60.36
CA LEU A 906 -0.80 45.41 -59.11
C LEU A 906 0.20 44.95 -58.02
N LEU A 907 0.41 43.64 -57.88
CA LEU A 907 1.22 43.08 -56.80
C LEU A 907 2.73 43.11 -57.07
N GLU A 908 3.16 43.11 -58.34
CA GLU A 908 4.57 43.30 -58.71
C GLU A 908 5.17 44.61 -58.15
N ARG A 909 4.34 45.64 -57.96
CA ARG A 909 4.76 46.97 -57.47
C ARG A 909 4.66 47.16 -55.95
N LYS A 910 4.50 46.07 -55.18
CA LYS A 910 4.49 46.04 -53.69
C LYS A 910 3.49 47.02 -53.05
N LEU A 911 2.24 46.99 -53.49
CA LEU A 911 1.19 47.83 -52.90
C LEU A 911 0.90 47.47 -51.43
N SER A 912 0.90 48.46 -50.55
CA SER A 912 0.53 48.32 -49.13
C SER A 912 -0.95 48.65 -48.91
N HIS A 913 -1.68 47.78 -48.22
CA HIS A 913 -3.13 47.98 -47.94
C HIS A 913 -3.34 48.98 -46.78
N LYS A 914 -2.53 48.88 -45.71
CA LYS A 914 -2.35 49.79 -44.55
C LYS A 914 -0.97 49.48 -43.91
N LEU A 915 -0.42 50.40 -43.09
CA LEU A 915 0.83 50.29 -42.29
C LEU A 915 1.46 48.87 -42.33
N ASP A 916 2.50 48.71 -43.15
CA ASP A 916 3.35 47.51 -43.30
C ASP A 916 2.71 46.16 -43.70
N MET A 917 1.45 46.11 -44.15
CA MET A 917 0.83 44.86 -44.66
C MET A 917 0.82 44.79 -46.20
N SER A 918 1.43 43.73 -46.76
CA SER A 918 1.41 43.42 -48.19
C SER A 918 0.02 43.00 -48.66
N LEU A 919 -0.47 43.61 -49.74
CA LEU A 919 -1.73 43.23 -50.40
C LEU A 919 -1.64 41.78 -50.92
N ARG A 920 -2.74 41.03 -50.85
CA ARG A 920 -2.86 39.65 -51.37
C ARG A 920 -3.98 39.60 -52.42
N PRO A 921 -3.96 38.64 -53.36
CA PRO A 921 -5.00 38.45 -54.37
C PRO A 921 -6.43 38.54 -53.80
N ILE A 922 -6.74 37.82 -52.72
CA ILE A 922 -8.07 37.84 -52.09
C ILE A 922 -8.53 39.26 -51.68
N HIS A 923 -7.62 40.12 -51.22
CA HIS A 923 -7.95 41.49 -50.85
C HIS A 923 -8.34 42.34 -52.08
N ILE A 924 -7.70 42.11 -53.23
CA ILE A 924 -8.02 42.79 -54.50
C ILE A 924 -9.42 42.39 -54.98
N ARG A 925 -9.78 41.10 -54.88
CA ARG A 925 -11.10 40.60 -55.28
C ARG A 925 -12.24 41.19 -54.44
N HIS A 926 -12.00 41.38 -53.14
CA HIS A 926 -12.98 41.91 -52.18
C HIS A 926 -12.99 43.45 -52.04
N GLU A 927 -12.09 44.18 -52.73
CA GLU A 927 -12.06 45.65 -52.68
C GLU A 927 -13.35 46.23 -53.32
N LYS A 928 -14.09 47.02 -52.54
CA LYS A 928 -15.36 47.63 -52.97
C LYS A 928 -15.18 48.68 -54.06
N ASP A 929 -14.09 49.45 -54.00
CA ASP A 929 -13.73 50.45 -55.01
C ASP A 929 -12.44 50.03 -55.73
N ARG A 930 -12.60 49.18 -56.75
CA ARG A 930 -11.48 48.66 -57.55
C ARG A 930 -10.72 49.74 -58.33
N LEU A 931 -11.37 50.86 -58.68
CA LEU A 931 -10.71 52.00 -59.34
C LEU A 931 -9.67 52.65 -58.43
N SER A 932 -9.91 52.66 -57.11
CA SER A 932 -8.96 53.21 -56.14
C SER A 932 -7.61 52.48 -56.12
N LEU A 933 -7.58 51.21 -56.56
CA LEU A 933 -6.34 50.42 -56.67
C LEU A 933 -5.39 51.02 -57.70
N ILE A 934 -5.91 51.64 -58.77
CA ILE A 934 -5.11 52.33 -59.77
C ILE A 934 -4.48 53.60 -59.19
N GLU A 935 -5.21 54.34 -58.34
CA GLU A 935 -4.61 55.48 -57.64
C GLU A 935 -3.51 55.03 -56.66
N ARG A 936 -3.71 53.92 -55.93
CA ARG A 936 -2.68 53.34 -55.06
C ARG A 936 -1.46 52.88 -55.88
N PHE A 937 -1.69 52.25 -57.04
CA PHE A 937 -0.65 51.85 -57.99
C PHE A 937 0.19 53.03 -58.45
N LEU A 938 -0.45 54.11 -58.90
CA LEU A 938 0.23 55.32 -59.34
C LEU A 938 0.95 56.09 -58.22
N ARG A 939 0.57 55.88 -56.94
CA ARG A 939 1.30 56.43 -55.79
C ARG A 939 2.55 55.64 -55.44
N ALA A 940 2.56 54.33 -55.70
CA ALA A 940 3.69 53.46 -55.39
C ALA A 940 4.82 53.57 -56.42
N ASP A 941 4.52 53.93 -57.68
CA ASP A 941 5.50 54.11 -58.74
C ASP A 941 5.68 55.61 -59.09
N GLU A 942 6.85 56.17 -58.75
CA GLU A 942 7.20 57.56 -59.06
C GLU A 942 7.15 57.89 -60.57
N LYS A 943 7.33 56.90 -61.45
CA LYS A 943 7.30 57.09 -62.92
C LYS A 943 6.07 56.46 -63.58
N GLY A 944 5.22 55.75 -62.83
CA GLY A 944 4.08 55.01 -63.39
C GLY A 944 3.06 55.89 -64.12
N TYR A 945 2.97 57.18 -63.79
CA TYR A 945 2.08 58.12 -64.47
C TYR A 945 2.48 58.41 -65.93
N LEU A 946 3.73 58.13 -66.34
CA LEU A 946 4.20 58.34 -67.71
C LEU A 946 3.64 57.31 -68.70
N ASP A 947 3.08 56.21 -68.20
CA ASP A 947 2.52 55.12 -69.00
C ASP A 947 0.98 55.09 -68.85
N LEU A 948 0.32 56.05 -69.52
CA LEU A 948 -1.14 56.20 -69.48
C LEU A 948 -1.87 54.96 -70.02
N GLU A 949 -1.35 54.34 -71.09
CA GLU A 949 -2.01 53.19 -71.70
C GLU A 949 -2.00 51.99 -70.75
N ASN A 950 -0.91 51.77 -70.00
CA ASN A 950 -0.86 50.70 -69.00
C ASN A 950 -1.86 50.93 -67.85
N ALA A 951 -2.02 52.18 -67.39
CA ALA A 951 -3.03 52.50 -66.36
C ALA A 951 -4.47 52.28 -66.86
N LEU A 952 -4.75 52.58 -68.13
CA LEU A 952 -6.05 52.31 -68.77
C LEU A 952 -6.28 50.81 -68.98
N GLU A 953 -5.27 50.09 -69.44
CA GLU A 953 -5.35 48.64 -69.63
C GLU A 953 -5.61 47.92 -68.30
N LEU A 954 -4.97 48.37 -67.21
CA LEU A 954 -5.24 47.87 -65.87
C LEU A 954 -6.70 48.10 -65.45
N ALA A 955 -7.28 49.26 -65.76
CA ALA A 955 -8.69 49.54 -65.49
C ALA A 955 -9.63 48.61 -66.26
N ARG A 956 -9.35 48.40 -67.56
CA ARG A 956 -10.13 47.50 -68.41
C ARG A 956 -10.11 46.08 -67.82
N LYS A 957 -8.93 45.59 -67.42
CA LYS A 957 -8.75 44.26 -66.84
C LYS A 957 -9.36 44.10 -65.43
N LEU A 958 -9.51 45.18 -64.65
CA LEU A 958 -10.21 45.16 -63.36
C LEU A 958 -11.74 45.09 -63.46
N GLY A 959 -12.27 45.08 -64.69
CA GLY A 959 -13.70 44.97 -64.98
C GLY A 959 -14.35 46.27 -65.45
N PHE A 960 -13.58 47.32 -65.74
CA PHE A 960 -14.09 48.60 -66.26
C PHE A 960 -13.99 48.71 -67.79
N ARG A 961 -13.83 47.59 -68.50
CA ARG A 961 -13.75 47.55 -69.96
C ARG A 961 -15.03 48.16 -70.57
N GLY A 962 -14.88 49.26 -71.31
CA GLY A 962 -16.00 49.98 -71.92
C GLY A 962 -16.69 51.02 -71.03
N ASP A 963 -16.24 51.21 -69.78
CA ASP A 963 -16.72 52.29 -68.91
C ASP A 963 -15.92 53.58 -69.14
N ARG A 964 -16.49 54.47 -69.95
CA ARG A 964 -15.87 55.76 -70.30
C ARG A 964 -15.65 56.69 -69.10
N VAL A 965 -16.48 56.59 -68.06
CA VAL A 965 -16.31 57.43 -66.86
C VAL A 965 -15.16 56.90 -66.01
N ALA A 966 -15.02 55.58 -65.90
CA ALA A 966 -13.87 54.96 -65.26
C ALA A 966 -12.57 55.32 -65.99
N GLU A 967 -12.54 55.23 -67.32
CA GLU A 967 -11.37 55.62 -68.13
C GLU A 967 -10.99 57.09 -67.93
N LEU A 968 -11.97 58.01 -67.94
CA LEU A 968 -11.72 59.42 -67.62
C LEU A 968 -11.18 59.62 -66.19
N LYS A 969 -11.72 58.91 -65.20
CA LYS A 969 -11.22 58.97 -63.83
C LYS A 969 -9.77 58.49 -63.73
N VAL A 970 -9.37 57.49 -64.50
CA VAL A 970 -7.97 57.02 -64.56
C VAL A 970 -7.07 58.10 -65.14
N HIS A 971 -7.47 58.78 -66.21
CA HIS A 971 -6.74 59.94 -66.71
C HIS A 971 -6.58 61.03 -65.63
N VAL A 972 -7.63 61.30 -64.85
CA VAL A 972 -7.54 62.23 -63.72
C VAL A 972 -6.58 61.75 -62.64
N MET A 973 -6.55 60.45 -62.32
CA MET A 973 -5.58 59.88 -61.38
C MET A 973 -4.15 60.04 -61.88
N VAL A 974 -3.91 59.83 -63.17
CA VAL A 974 -2.61 60.05 -63.83
C VAL A 974 -2.20 61.52 -63.78
N ALA A 975 -3.10 62.45 -64.09
CA ALA A 975 -2.84 63.89 -63.98
C ALA A 975 -2.50 64.28 -62.53
N LYS A 976 -3.21 63.73 -61.54
CA LYS A 976 -2.93 63.95 -60.11
C LYS A 976 -1.59 63.35 -59.68
N ALA A 977 -1.19 62.20 -60.20
CA ALA A 977 0.11 61.61 -59.94
C ALA A 977 1.25 62.45 -60.55
N ALA A 978 1.07 62.94 -61.79
CA ALA A 978 2.00 63.86 -62.44
C ALA A 978 2.18 65.16 -61.64
N LEU A 979 1.10 65.71 -61.07
CA LEU A 979 1.17 66.87 -60.16
C LEU A 979 1.99 66.58 -58.90
N ARG A 980 1.82 65.41 -58.28
CA ARG A 980 2.56 65.03 -57.05
C ARG A 980 4.07 64.96 -57.31
N ASN A 981 4.46 64.50 -58.50
CA ASN A 981 5.86 64.39 -58.91
C ASN A 981 6.38 65.64 -59.65
N ALA A 982 5.71 66.78 -59.48
CA ALA A 982 6.06 68.09 -60.04
C ALA A 982 6.19 68.15 -61.59
N ASN A 983 5.59 67.19 -62.31
CA ASN A 983 5.55 67.20 -63.79
C ASN A 983 4.30 67.92 -64.29
N TYR A 984 4.32 69.24 -64.16
CA TYR A 984 3.19 70.10 -64.49
C TYR A 984 2.81 70.10 -65.96
N LYS A 985 3.78 69.94 -66.87
CA LYS A 985 3.54 69.88 -68.31
C LYS A 985 2.74 68.64 -68.68
N TYR A 986 3.15 67.48 -68.18
CA TYR A 986 2.43 66.24 -68.44
C TYR A 986 1.04 66.23 -67.81
N ALA A 987 0.87 66.80 -66.60
CA ALA A 987 -0.45 66.99 -66.00
C ALA A 987 -1.39 67.86 -66.87
N PHE A 988 -0.85 68.92 -67.49
CA PHE A 988 -1.60 69.74 -68.45
C PHE A 988 -1.97 68.96 -69.72
N ASP A 989 -1.02 68.23 -70.29
CA ASP A 989 -1.24 67.43 -71.51
C ASP A 989 -2.35 66.38 -71.29
N VAL A 990 -2.34 65.70 -70.15
CA VAL A 990 -3.41 64.75 -69.76
C VAL A 990 -4.75 65.47 -69.55
N CYS A 991 -4.76 66.67 -68.96
CA CYS A 991 -5.97 67.48 -68.87
C CYS A 991 -6.54 67.87 -70.25
N MET A 992 -5.68 68.15 -71.23
CA MET A 992 -6.11 68.43 -72.60
C MET A 992 -6.68 67.18 -73.29
N ILE A 993 -6.13 66.00 -73.02
CA ILE A 993 -6.69 64.71 -73.49
C ILE A 993 -8.13 64.55 -72.98
N ILE A 994 -8.36 64.65 -71.66
CA ILE A 994 -9.71 64.47 -71.09
C ILE A 994 -10.71 65.54 -71.57
N ILE A 995 -10.26 66.78 -71.81
CA ILE A 995 -11.10 67.84 -72.38
C ILE A 995 -11.55 67.46 -73.80
N ASN A 996 -10.59 67.01 -74.62
CA ASN A 996 -10.86 66.64 -76.00
C ASN A 996 -11.77 65.41 -76.08
N GLU A 997 -11.56 64.40 -75.24
CA GLU A 997 -12.44 63.23 -75.13
C GLU A 997 -13.85 63.61 -74.68
N THR A 998 -13.98 64.47 -73.68
CA THR A 998 -15.30 64.94 -73.20
C THR A 998 -16.05 65.70 -74.30
N LYS A 999 -15.35 66.56 -75.06
CA LYS A 999 -15.93 67.29 -76.21
C LYS A 999 -16.27 66.37 -77.37
N ALA A 1000 -15.43 65.38 -77.67
CA ALA A 1000 -15.69 64.40 -78.71
C ALA A 1000 -16.94 63.58 -78.36
N PHE A 1001 -17.09 63.18 -77.10
CA PHE A 1001 -18.29 62.50 -76.61
C PHE A 1001 -19.53 63.40 -76.68
N GLU A 1002 -19.44 64.66 -76.23
CA GLU A 1002 -20.52 65.65 -76.34
C GLU A 1002 -21.02 65.82 -77.79
N ASN A 1003 -20.10 65.78 -78.75
CA ASN A 1003 -20.41 65.91 -80.18
C ASN A 1003 -20.92 64.60 -80.81
N SER A 1004 -20.74 63.46 -80.16
CA SER A 1004 -21.15 62.13 -80.65
C SER A 1004 -22.65 61.85 -80.47
N ILE A 1005 -23.16 60.87 -81.23
CA ILE A 1005 -24.56 60.41 -81.13
C ILE A 1005 -24.85 59.81 -79.73
N GLU A 1006 -23.89 59.11 -79.13
CA GLU A 1006 -24.03 58.54 -77.78
C GLU A 1006 -24.11 59.61 -76.70
N GLY A 1007 -23.32 60.69 -76.80
CA GLY A 1007 -23.36 61.78 -75.83
C GLY A 1007 -24.69 62.53 -75.80
N ARG A 1008 -25.36 62.61 -76.95
CA ARG A 1008 -26.72 63.17 -77.04
C ARG A 1008 -27.79 62.23 -76.46
N LYS A 1009 -27.58 60.92 -76.57
CA LYS A 1009 -28.50 59.89 -76.03
C LYS A 1009 -28.36 59.69 -74.52
N ASN A 1010 -27.17 59.90 -73.95
CA ASN A 1010 -26.88 59.69 -72.53
C ASN A 1010 -26.47 61.00 -71.81
N PRO A 1011 -27.41 61.92 -71.56
CA PRO A 1011 -27.11 63.23 -70.95
C PRO A 1011 -26.63 63.13 -69.50
N THR A 1012 -27.03 62.09 -68.78
CA THR A 1012 -26.57 61.79 -67.41
C THR A 1012 -25.08 61.44 -67.40
N LEU A 1013 -24.65 60.58 -68.34
CA LEU A 1013 -23.24 60.21 -68.52
C LEU A 1013 -22.40 61.41 -68.97
N LEU A 1014 -22.92 62.22 -69.91
CA LEU A 1014 -22.24 63.44 -70.33
C LEU A 1014 -22.04 64.42 -69.16
N ARG A 1015 -23.05 64.56 -68.28
CA ARG A 1015 -22.95 65.40 -67.08
C ARG A 1015 -21.87 64.89 -66.12
N THR A 1016 -21.81 63.58 -65.86
CA THR A 1016 -20.78 63.02 -64.97
C THR A 1016 -19.38 63.13 -65.56
N MET A 1017 -19.23 62.92 -66.88
CA MET A 1017 -17.95 63.15 -67.57
C MET A 1017 -17.50 64.61 -67.45
N LYS A 1018 -18.39 65.57 -67.77
CA LYS A 1018 -18.09 67.01 -67.56
C LYS A 1018 -17.71 67.31 -66.12
N ASP A 1019 -18.43 66.73 -65.15
CA ASP A 1019 -18.21 66.93 -63.72
C ASP A 1019 -16.82 66.45 -63.26
N VAL A 1020 -16.37 65.31 -63.76
CA VAL A 1020 -15.01 64.79 -63.50
C VAL A 1020 -13.97 65.68 -64.17
N THR A 1021 -14.18 66.06 -65.44
CA THR A 1021 -13.20 66.81 -66.24
C THR A 1021 -12.97 68.22 -65.73
N TRP A 1022 -14.03 68.98 -65.38
CA TRP A 1022 -13.86 70.36 -64.90
C TRP A 1022 -13.16 70.43 -63.54
N ARG A 1023 -13.44 69.47 -62.64
CA ARG A 1023 -12.76 69.36 -61.34
C ARG A 1023 -11.28 69.01 -61.49
N ALA A 1024 -10.94 68.11 -62.42
CA ALA A 1024 -9.55 67.79 -62.71
C ALA A 1024 -8.77 69.00 -63.25
N CYS A 1025 -9.37 69.74 -64.17
CA CYS A 1025 -8.79 70.98 -64.70
C CYS A 1025 -8.62 72.04 -63.60
N LEU A 1026 -9.56 72.13 -62.66
CA LEU A 1026 -9.46 73.02 -61.52
C LEU A 1026 -8.30 72.62 -60.58
N ASP A 1027 -8.18 71.33 -60.26
CA ASP A 1027 -7.12 70.79 -59.39
C ASP A 1027 -5.73 71.09 -59.95
N VAL A 1028 -5.54 70.96 -61.27
CA VAL A 1028 -4.27 71.26 -61.95
C VAL A 1028 -4.04 72.78 -62.09
N GLY A 1029 -5.07 73.55 -62.48
CA GLY A 1029 -4.96 74.99 -62.72
C GLY A 1029 -4.68 75.82 -61.45
N ARG A 1030 -5.12 75.35 -60.28
CA ARG A 1030 -4.89 76.02 -58.98
C ARG A 1030 -3.45 75.90 -58.45
N LYS A 1031 -2.62 75.01 -58.99
CA LYS A 1031 -1.24 74.80 -58.50
C LYS A 1031 -0.36 75.99 -58.82
N LYS A 1032 0.08 76.71 -57.77
CA LYS A 1032 0.91 77.92 -57.87
C LYS A 1032 2.32 77.60 -58.35
N GLU A 1033 2.79 76.37 -58.09
CA GLU A 1033 4.10 75.88 -58.46
C GLU A 1033 4.26 75.63 -59.97
N MET A 1034 3.15 75.59 -60.73
CA MET A 1034 3.20 75.49 -62.19
C MET A 1034 3.68 76.81 -62.79
N PRO A 1035 4.85 76.84 -63.47
CA PRO A 1035 5.46 78.07 -63.96
C PRO A 1035 4.72 78.68 -65.17
N ASP A 1036 4.02 77.84 -65.94
CA ASP A 1036 3.29 78.28 -67.13
C ASP A 1036 1.88 78.80 -66.75
N LEU A 1037 1.80 80.12 -66.58
CA LEU A 1037 0.56 80.81 -66.23
C LEU A 1037 -0.50 80.74 -67.35
N GLU A 1038 -0.11 80.52 -68.61
CA GLU A 1038 -1.07 80.43 -69.73
C GLU A 1038 -1.78 79.07 -69.73
N ASN A 1039 -1.04 78.00 -69.45
CA ASN A 1039 -1.62 76.66 -69.24
C ASN A 1039 -2.58 76.66 -68.04
N ARG A 1040 -2.23 77.30 -66.93
CA ARG A 1040 -3.11 77.47 -65.76
C ARG A 1040 -4.40 78.22 -66.11
N LYS A 1041 -4.29 79.34 -66.82
CA LYS A 1041 -5.47 80.12 -67.29
C LYS A 1041 -6.38 79.29 -68.17
N THR A 1042 -5.81 78.50 -69.08
CA THR A 1042 -6.57 77.66 -70.02
C THR A 1042 -7.40 76.60 -69.29
N LEU A 1043 -6.79 75.92 -68.31
CA LEU A 1043 -7.49 74.91 -67.51
C LEU A 1043 -8.56 75.53 -66.58
N LEU A 1044 -8.24 76.66 -65.93
CA LEU A 1044 -9.20 77.38 -65.09
C LEU A 1044 -10.36 77.95 -65.91
N ALA A 1045 -10.12 78.40 -67.14
CA ALA A 1045 -11.18 78.84 -68.06
C ALA A 1045 -12.11 77.68 -68.44
N TYR A 1046 -11.56 76.51 -68.76
CA TYR A 1046 -12.38 75.33 -69.03
C TYR A 1046 -13.19 74.90 -67.79
N ALA A 1047 -12.59 74.95 -66.60
CA ALA A 1047 -13.26 74.67 -65.34
C ALA A 1047 -14.43 75.64 -65.10
N LEU A 1048 -14.21 76.94 -65.30
CA LEU A 1048 -15.24 77.98 -65.13
C LEU A 1048 -16.46 77.76 -66.04
N VAL A 1049 -16.24 77.37 -67.30
CA VAL A 1049 -17.31 77.14 -68.28
C VAL A 1049 -18.20 75.94 -67.91
N ASN A 1050 -17.62 74.92 -67.27
CA ASN A 1050 -18.30 73.64 -67.01
C ASN A 1050 -18.64 73.39 -65.54
N CYS A 1051 -18.26 74.28 -64.62
CA CYS A 1051 -18.50 74.14 -63.19
C CYS A 1051 -19.97 74.32 -62.79
N THR A 1052 -20.30 73.90 -61.56
CA THR A 1052 -21.60 74.19 -60.95
C THR A 1052 -21.72 75.66 -60.55
N LYS A 1053 -22.95 76.20 -60.50
CA LYS A 1053 -23.21 77.60 -60.16
C LYS A 1053 -22.59 78.03 -58.82
N GLU A 1054 -22.49 77.11 -57.86
CA GLU A 1054 -21.90 77.33 -56.54
C GLU A 1054 -20.39 77.62 -56.59
N ASN A 1055 -19.65 76.93 -57.48
CA ASN A 1055 -18.19 77.03 -57.55
C ASN A 1055 -17.69 78.13 -58.51
N MET A 1056 -18.59 78.74 -59.28
CA MET A 1056 -18.23 79.66 -60.37
C MET A 1056 -17.50 80.91 -59.87
N LEU A 1057 -17.94 81.48 -58.74
CA LEU A 1057 -17.32 82.69 -58.18
C LEU A 1057 -15.90 82.43 -57.69
N ASP A 1058 -15.67 81.30 -57.02
CA ASP A 1058 -14.36 80.93 -56.49
C ASP A 1058 -13.37 80.65 -57.63
N ILE A 1059 -13.78 79.89 -58.64
CA ILE A 1059 -12.93 79.59 -59.80
C ILE A 1059 -12.63 80.86 -60.61
N LEU A 1060 -13.60 81.78 -60.73
CA LEU A 1060 -13.40 83.07 -61.41
C LEU A 1060 -12.37 83.93 -60.66
N ASN A 1061 -12.39 83.92 -59.33
CA ASN A 1061 -11.40 84.63 -58.51
C ASN A 1061 -10.00 84.02 -58.67
N ASP A 1062 -9.88 82.68 -58.69
CA ASP A 1062 -8.61 81.99 -58.98
C ASP A 1062 -8.10 82.35 -60.38
N TRP A 1063 -8.97 82.35 -61.39
CA TRP A 1063 -8.60 82.72 -62.76
C TRP A 1063 -8.12 84.18 -62.84
N ARG A 1064 -8.82 85.12 -62.18
CA ARG A 1064 -8.43 86.54 -62.11
C ARG A 1064 -7.09 86.75 -61.44
N LEU A 1065 -6.81 85.99 -60.37
CA LEU A 1065 -5.51 86.02 -59.71
C LEU A 1065 -4.39 85.61 -60.67
N VAL A 1066 -4.53 84.47 -61.35
CA VAL A 1066 -3.55 84.00 -62.34
C VAL A 1066 -3.45 84.95 -63.53
N GLU A 1067 -4.57 85.55 -63.97
CA GLU A 1067 -4.57 86.56 -65.02
C GLU A 1067 -3.79 87.83 -64.61
N SER A 1068 -3.93 88.27 -63.36
CA SER A 1068 -3.18 89.40 -62.82
C SER A 1068 -1.69 89.09 -62.71
N GLU A 1069 -1.32 87.90 -62.20
CA GLU A 1069 0.05 87.39 -62.14
C GLU A 1069 0.66 87.28 -63.55
N HIS A 1070 -0.12 86.82 -64.54
CA HIS A 1070 0.31 86.71 -65.94
C HIS A 1070 0.50 88.09 -66.58
N LYS A 1071 -0.42 89.03 -66.37
CA LYS A 1071 -0.28 90.43 -66.81
C LYS A 1071 0.95 91.08 -66.18
N GLU A 1072 1.22 90.80 -64.91
CA GLU A 1072 2.40 91.32 -64.20
C GLU A 1072 3.69 90.66 -64.70
N MET A 1073 3.72 89.34 -64.93
CA MET A 1073 4.84 88.63 -65.57
C MET A 1073 5.12 89.19 -66.97
N MET A 1074 4.08 89.40 -67.79
CA MET A 1074 4.23 89.98 -69.13
C MET A 1074 4.70 91.44 -69.07
N ARG A 1075 4.24 92.22 -68.08
CA ARG A 1075 4.77 93.57 -67.80
C ARG A 1075 6.22 93.53 -67.31
N ARG A 1076 6.63 92.57 -66.48
CA ARG A 1076 8.02 92.39 -66.03
C ARG A 1076 8.92 91.96 -67.19
N LYS A 1077 8.51 91.00 -68.01
CA LYS A 1077 9.19 90.65 -69.28
C LYS A 1077 9.26 91.82 -70.27
N ALA A 1078 8.29 92.73 -70.24
CA ALA A 1078 8.28 93.95 -71.06
C ALA A 1078 9.05 95.13 -70.43
N ALA A 1079 9.27 95.12 -69.11
CA ALA A 1079 9.96 96.16 -68.34
C ALA A 1079 11.41 95.80 -67.97
N GLU A 1080 11.85 94.56 -68.19
CA GLU A 1080 13.25 94.21 -68.26
C GLU A 1080 13.90 95.00 -69.40
N PRO A 1081 14.87 95.89 -69.12
CA PRO A 1081 15.55 96.62 -70.17
C PRO A 1081 16.26 95.61 -71.07
N LYS A 1082 16.00 95.70 -72.37
CA LYS A 1082 16.79 95.02 -73.40
C LYS A 1082 18.28 95.38 -73.21
N GLN A 1083 19.03 94.55 -72.49
CA GLN A 1083 20.46 94.48 -72.66
C GLN A 1083 20.72 93.78 -73.99
N GLU A 1084 20.78 94.57 -75.06
CA GLU A 1084 21.61 94.21 -76.21
C GLU A 1084 23.05 94.62 -75.90
N SER A 1085 23.86 93.65 -75.45
CA SER A 1085 25.31 93.71 -75.63
C SER A 1085 25.90 92.30 -75.68
N THR A 1086 25.81 91.71 -76.87
CA THR A 1086 26.95 91.14 -77.61
C THR A 1086 28.27 90.90 -76.83
N GLN A 1087 28.63 89.63 -76.64
CA GLN A 1087 30.01 89.13 -76.73
C GLN A 1087 29.97 87.66 -77.18
N LYS A 1088 30.13 87.45 -78.49
CA LYS A 1088 31.38 87.00 -79.15
C LYS A 1088 31.58 85.49 -79.14
N VAL A 1089 31.21 84.93 -80.28
CA VAL A 1089 31.73 83.70 -80.88
C VAL A 1089 33.26 83.63 -80.72
N LYS A 1090 33.76 82.50 -80.18
CA LYS A 1090 35.08 81.97 -80.51
C LYS A 1090 34.98 80.46 -80.75
N LEU A 1091 35.31 80.11 -81.99
CA LEU A 1091 35.59 78.79 -82.52
C LEU A 1091 36.65 78.02 -81.73
N VAL A 1092 36.46 76.71 -81.55
CA VAL A 1092 37.40 75.57 -81.73
C VAL A 1092 36.50 74.32 -81.81
N ALA A 1093 36.26 73.69 -82.96
CA ALA A 1093 37.07 72.71 -83.70
C ALA A 1093 37.34 71.37 -82.97
N ASN A 1094 37.26 70.30 -83.77
CA ASN A 1094 37.56 68.86 -83.53
C ASN A 1094 36.41 68.01 -82.94
N VAL A 1095 35.80 67.05 -83.65
CA VAL A 1095 36.31 65.95 -84.52
C VAL A 1095 37.09 64.88 -83.74
N GLN A 1096 36.36 63.78 -83.46
CA GLN A 1096 36.78 62.36 -83.47
C GLN A 1096 37.66 61.81 -82.32
N PRO A 1097 37.94 60.50 -82.25
CA PRO A 1097 37.00 59.37 -82.01
C PRO A 1097 37.65 58.29 -81.08
N ALA A 1098 37.06 57.08 -81.04
CA ALA A 1098 37.67 55.79 -80.60
C ALA A 1098 38.01 55.67 -79.11
N GLY A 1099 37.96 54.53 -78.45
CA GLY A 1099 37.67 53.13 -78.78
C GLY A 1099 37.92 52.35 -77.47
N GLU A 1100 37.07 51.37 -77.18
CA GLU A 1100 37.30 50.03 -76.59
C GLU A 1100 38.71 49.60 -76.09
N PRO A 1101 38.90 48.43 -75.42
CA PRO A 1101 38.07 47.63 -74.50
C PRO A 1101 38.91 46.95 -73.34
N VAL A 1102 38.39 45.85 -72.76
CA VAL A 1102 39.06 44.73 -72.01
C VAL A 1102 39.22 44.94 -70.49
N SER A 1103 38.44 44.29 -69.62
CA SER A 1103 38.47 42.87 -69.17
C SER A 1103 39.73 42.44 -68.39
N ARG A 1104 39.48 41.78 -67.25
CA ARG A 1104 40.27 40.75 -66.51
C ARG A 1104 40.50 41.12 -65.04
N PHE A 1105 40.07 40.32 -64.05
CA PHE A 1105 40.41 38.93 -63.66
C PHE A 1105 41.29 38.97 -62.40
N VAL A 1106 41.06 37.99 -61.51
CA VAL A 1106 41.84 37.58 -60.32
C VAL A 1106 41.60 38.44 -59.05
N GLN A 1107 40.80 38.05 -58.05
CA GLN A 1107 40.69 36.81 -57.24
C GLN A 1107 41.65 36.79 -56.04
N ALA A 1108 41.02 36.73 -54.86
CA ALA A 1108 41.52 36.22 -53.57
C ALA A 1108 42.61 37.07 -52.89
N ILE A 1109 42.60 37.28 -51.58
CA ILE A 1109 42.60 36.28 -50.50
C ILE A 1109 42.15 37.04 -49.23
N SER A 1110 41.07 36.63 -48.56
CA SER A 1110 41.04 35.55 -47.57
C SER A 1110 41.80 35.87 -46.28
N SER A 1111 41.03 35.85 -45.18
CA SER A 1111 41.38 35.66 -43.76
C SER A 1111 40.39 36.54 -42.98
N TRP A 1112 39.23 35.95 -42.64
CA TRP A 1112 38.88 35.58 -41.25
C TRP A 1112 38.47 36.78 -40.38
N LEU A 1113 37.43 36.76 -39.56
CA LEU A 1113 36.27 35.89 -39.34
C LEU A 1113 35.47 36.64 -38.25
N SER A 1114 34.18 36.92 -38.46
CA SER A 1114 33.09 36.85 -37.46
C SER A 1114 31.75 37.06 -38.14
#